data_AF-A0A551ZI27-F1
#
_entry.id   AF-A0A551ZI27-F1
#
_cell.length_a   1.000
_cell.length_b   1.000
_cell.length_c   1.000
_cell.angle_alpha   90.00
_cell.angle_beta   90.00
_cell.angle_gamma   90.00
#
_symmetry.space_group_name_H-M   'P 1'
#
loop_
_entity.id
_entity.type
_entity.pdbx_description
1 polymer ?
#
loop_
_entity_poly.entity_id
_entity_poly.type
_entity_poly.pdbx_seq_one_letter_code
_entity_poly.pdbx_strand_id
1 'polypeptide(L)'
;MEKGTLVEFRVQGERRLGVIDRPEGKKDWIVIDQGGNPHKLRPQRFDYIIKAGPSNYKEIGNFLREVQPYLDASGLEVAWELLAGENQLVTPETMAEILFSDRSPQFCYAAHCLLSDDKVYFKNKGDGYEARSENQVEEIKHQLEVEQQRQREKSQFLQRLQQSLAGETVEWSESDRIRLESLEKFILQPEQKYPAAMDILSLLGRSQTPEAAFELLVDLKWWSSHENLFLRRSSYPVQFSKKVLDVARLNLLNPPADADVNNRLDLTHQKIYTIDDESTEEIDDGLSVEMLADGGHRLWIHIADPSRLVLPDDELDLEARRRSTSLYLPTGMVPMFPLELAAGPMSLVQGKLCPALSFGVILDETGAIADYRIHPSTIKPTYRLTYEDVDEMLHLDLQHEPEVKILNRWAKQRHAWRKSQGSINIQMPESSIKVKDNDEIIVELQEVSPSRQLVAEMMILAGEIAGRYCQEHEIPVPFRGQPQPELPPDEELILLPAGPVRSCALRRCMPRSEMTTIPNRHASLGLNTYSQVTSPIRRYTDLLTHFQLKAHLRGDQLPFTRDRMQEILYSVASSAQEATSVERQTNRYWSLEFLRRQGDQVWQALVLRWLREEENLGLILLEELGLELPHRFERSVSLGDRFQVQVSRSDPHRDEIRFRELSGFVSSQAS
;
A
#
# COMPACT_ATOMS: atom_id res chain seq x y z
N MET A 1 25.02 -0.13 71.45
CA MET A 1 24.74 -1.52 71.04
C MET A 1 25.51 -2.45 71.94
N GLU A 2 24.88 -3.57 72.30
CA GLU A 2 25.39 -4.49 73.29
C GLU A 2 25.82 -5.79 72.62
N LYS A 3 26.83 -6.45 73.20
CA LYS A 3 27.19 -7.81 72.80
C LYS A 3 25.98 -8.72 73.03
N GLY A 4 25.72 -9.62 72.10
CA GLY A 4 24.58 -10.55 72.17
C GLY A 4 23.29 -10.01 71.55
N THR A 5 23.29 -8.78 70.99
CA THR A 5 22.12 -8.27 70.24
C THR A 5 22.02 -8.95 68.88
N LEU A 6 20.81 -9.41 68.52
CA LEU A 6 20.51 -9.98 67.20
C LEU A 6 20.14 -8.88 66.22
N VAL A 7 20.74 -8.90 65.03
CA VAL A 7 20.55 -7.89 63.98
C VAL A 7 20.32 -8.54 62.62
N GLU A 8 19.46 -7.91 61.81
CA GLU A 8 19.30 -8.19 60.38
C GLU A 8 20.27 -7.32 59.58
N PHE A 9 20.92 -7.92 58.59
CA PHE A 9 21.75 -7.24 57.61
C PHE A 9 21.75 -7.98 56.28
N ARG A 10 22.19 -7.33 55.21
CA ARG A 10 22.30 -7.95 53.88
C ARG A 10 23.72 -8.33 53.49
N VAL A 11 23.87 -9.51 52.89
CA VAL A 11 25.10 -9.96 52.22
C VAL A 11 24.74 -10.28 50.77
N GLN A 12 25.37 -9.60 49.82
CA GLN A 12 25.07 -9.75 48.37
C GLN A 12 23.57 -9.57 48.03
N GLY A 13 22.84 -8.78 48.82
CA GLY A 13 21.41 -8.52 48.62
C GLY A 13 20.47 -9.44 49.40
N GLU A 14 20.97 -10.56 49.94
CA GLU A 14 20.17 -11.53 50.72
C GLU A 14 20.09 -11.13 52.20
N ARG A 15 18.89 -11.24 52.78
CA ARG A 15 18.62 -11.00 54.21
C ARG A 15 19.32 -12.05 55.07
N ARG A 16 20.08 -11.63 56.07
CA ARG A 16 20.75 -12.50 57.05
C ARG A 16 20.54 -11.99 58.46
N LEU A 17 20.50 -12.93 59.40
CA LEU A 17 20.56 -12.65 60.83
C LEU A 17 21.94 -12.98 61.39
N GLY A 18 22.38 -12.16 62.34
CA GLY A 18 23.59 -12.46 63.10
C GLY A 18 23.62 -11.76 64.46
N VAL A 19 24.44 -12.28 65.36
CA VAL A 19 24.59 -11.76 66.73
C VAL A 19 25.84 -10.91 66.82
N ILE A 20 25.72 -9.71 67.42
CA ILE A 20 26.86 -8.84 67.70
C ILE A 20 27.79 -9.52 68.71
N ASP A 21 29.04 -9.81 68.32
CA ASP A 21 30.02 -10.47 69.19
C ASP A 21 30.96 -9.48 69.90
N ARG A 22 31.57 -8.56 69.15
CA ARG A 22 32.53 -7.60 69.70
C ARG A 22 32.67 -6.34 68.82
N PRO A 23 33.03 -5.19 69.40
CA PRO A 23 33.38 -4.02 68.60
C PRO A 23 34.70 -4.26 67.86
N GLU A 24 34.81 -3.71 66.65
CA GLU A 24 36.03 -3.70 65.84
C GLU A 24 36.42 -2.25 65.52
N GLY A 25 37.31 -1.69 66.33
CA GLY A 25 37.66 -0.27 66.26
C GLY A 25 36.59 0.64 66.84
N LYS A 26 36.54 1.91 66.41
CA LYS A 26 35.66 2.94 66.99
C LYS A 26 34.23 2.95 66.42
N LYS A 27 34.00 2.34 65.26
CA LYS A 27 32.74 2.50 64.48
C LYS A 27 32.14 1.21 63.94
N ASP A 28 32.89 0.11 63.91
CA ASP A 28 32.45 -1.15 63.31
C ASP A 28 32.25 -2.22 64.39
N TRP A 29 31.45 -3.25 64.09
CA TRP A 29 31.15 -4.39 64.94
C TRP A 29 31.36 -5.69 64.16
N ILE A 30 31.85 -6.72 64.85
CA ILE A 30 31.82 -8.09 64.35
C ILE A 30 30.46 -8.69 64.70
N VAL A 31 29.75 -9.15 63.68
CA VAL A 31 28.47 -9.85 63.78
C VAL A 31 28.68 -11.28 63.28
N ILE A 32 28.32 -12.27 64.09
CA ILE A 32 28.45 -13.69 63.73
C ILE A 32 27.11 -14.17 63.18
N ASP A 33 27.09 -14.63 61.93
CA ASP A 33 25.88 -15.16 61.29
C ASP A 33 25.52 -16.57 61.77
N GLN A 34 24.36 -17.09 61.35
CA GLN A 34 23.89 -18.44 61.67
C GLN A 34 24.92 -19.55 61.35
N GLY A 35 25.74 -19.36 60.31
CA GLY A 35 26.78 -20.30 59.90
C GLY A 35 28.06 -20.21 60.73
N GLY A 36 28.12 -19.30 61.71
CA GLY A 36 29.32 -19.01 62.50
C GLY A 36 30.32 -18.11 61.79
N ASN A 37 29.95 -17.50 60.66
CA ASN A 37 30.86 -16.63 59.89
C ASN A 37 30.85 -15.21 60.46
N PRO A 38 32.02 -14.61 60.74
CA PRO A 38 32.11 -13.24 61.22
C PRO A 38 32.00 -12.23 60.07
N HIS A 39 31.15 -11.23 60.24
CA HIS A 39 30.96 -10.11 59.31
C HIS A 39 31.30 -8.80 60.00
N LYS A 40 32.11 -7.97 59.35
CA LYS A 40 32.43 -6.62 59.82
C LYS A 40 31.41 -5.62 59.31
N LEU A 41 30.59 -5.09 60.21
CA LEU A 41 29.45 -4.23 59.86
C LEU A 41 29.43 -2.94 60.67
N ARG A 42 28.92 -1.89 60.05
CA ARG A 42 28.62 -0.63 60.72
C ARG A 42 27.17 -0.64 61.21
N PRO A 43 26.84 0.08 62.30
CA PRO A 43 25.47 0.29 62.77
C PRO A 43 24.46 0.64 61.67
N GLN A 44 24.86 1.49 60.70
CA GLN A 44 24.01 1.94 59.60
C GLN A 44 23.71 0.85 58.55
N ARG A 45 24.37 -0.31 58.63
CA ARG A 45 24.14 -1.47 57.74
C ARG A 45 23.23 -2.52 58.38
N PHE A 46 22.68 -2.24 59.57
CA PHE A 46 21.67 -3.09 60.17
C PHE A 46 20.32 -2.65 59.65
N ASP A 47 19.63 -3.58 58.99
CA ASP A 47 18.30 -3.36 58.42
C ASP A 47 17.24 -3.40 59.52
N TYR A 48 17.48 -4.20 60.57
CA TYR A 48 16.61 -4.26 61.76
C TYR A 48 17.36 -4.79 62.99
N ILE A 49 16.95 -4.37 64.18
CA ILE A 49 17.51 -4.83 65.45
C ILE A 49 16.43 -5.58 66.21
N ILE A 50 16.63 -6.89 66.41
CA ILE A 50 15.68 -7.76 67.10
C ILE A 50 15.95 -7.68 68.61
N LYS A 51 15.08 -6.98 69.33
CA LYS A 51 15.15 -6.87 70.79
C LYS A 51 14.77 -8.20 71.44
N ALA A 52 15.52 -8.60 72.47
CA ALA A 52 15.31 -9.85 73.21
C ALA A 52 15.36 -11.15 72.36
N GLY A 53 15.92 -11.09 71.15
CA GLY A 53 16.19 -12.28 70.33
C GLY A 53 17.32 -13.16 70.89
N PRO A 54 17.58 -14.33 70.29
CA PRO A 54 18.67 -15.22 70.70
C PRO A 54 20.02 -14.48 70.73
N SER A 55 20.72 -14.63 71.85
CA SER A 55 22.05 -14.02 72.08
C SER A 55 23.21 -14.91 71.63
N ASN A 56 22.90 -16.08 71.07
CA ASN A 56 23.85 -17.06 70.55
C ASN A 56 23.53 -17.37 69.09
N TYR A 57 24.52 -17.22 68.20
CA TYR A 57 24.33 -17.44 66.77
C TYR A 57 23.82 -18.87 66.44
N LYS A 58 24.13 -19.86 67.30
CA LYS A 58 23.65 -21.25 67.15
C LYS A 58 22.14 -21.39 67.28
N GLU A 59 21.48 -20.45 67.96
CA GLU A 59 20.04 -20.46 68.20
C GLU A 59 19.25 -19.76 67.09
N ILE A 60 19.92 -19.00 66.20
CA ILE A 60 19.28 -18.28 65.07
C ILE A 60 18.48 -19.25 64.19
N GLY A 61 18.99 -20.47 63.96
CA GLY A 61 18.31 -21.45 63.11
C GLY A 61 17.04 -22.05 63.72
N ASN A 62 16.90 -22.06 65.04
CA ASN A 62 15.63 -22.40 65.71
C ASN A 62 14.67 -21.21 65.63
N PHE A 63 15.16 -20.01 65.92
CA PHE A 63 14.38 -18.77 65.87
C PHE A 63 13.75 -18.52 64.49
N LEU A 64 14.51 -18.70 63.39
CA LEU A 64 13.96 -18.57 62.04
C LEU A 64 12.87 -19.61 61.72
N ARG A 65 12.97 -20.83 62.28
CA ARG A 65 11.93 -21.85 62.15
C ARG A 65 10.65 -21.50 62.89
N GLU A 66 10.77 -20.80 64.02
CA GLU A 66 9.62 -20.27 64.77
C GLU A 66 8.96 -19.09 64.05
N VAL A 67 9.73 -18.30 63.30
CA VAL A 67 9.23 -17.15 62.51
C VAL A 67 8.50 -17.61 61.24
N GLN A 68 8.98 -18.66 60.57
CA GLN A 68 8.53 -19.07 59.24
C GLN A 68 7.00 -19.24 59.06
N PRO A 69 6.24 -19.81 60.02
CA PRO A 69 4.79 -19.97 59.88
C PRO A 69 4.01 -18.64 59.82
N TYR A 70 4.63 -17.54 60.23
CA TYR A 70 4.00 -16.23 60.37
C TYR A 70 4.33 -15.26 59.22
N LEU A 71 5.07 -15.73 58.20
CA LEU A 71 5.41 -14.95 57.00
C LEU A 71 4.34 -15.05 55.91
N ASP A 72 3.07 -14.88 56.27
CA ASP A 72 1.94 -14.79 55.33
C ASP A 72 1.53 -13.32 55.12
N ALA A 73 1.63 -12.86 53.87
CA ALA A 73 1.29 -11.49 53.50
C ALA A 73 -0.23 -11.19 53.51
N SER A 74 -1.09 -12.22 53.54
CA SER A 74 -2.54 -12.04 53.56
C SER A 74 -3.03 -11.21 54.76
N GLY A 75 -2.34 -11.31 55.90
CA GLY A 75 -2.67 -10.56 57.12
C GLY A 75 -2.46 -9.05 57.01
N LEU A 76 -1.64 -8.58 56.06
CA LEU A 76 -1.35 -7.15 55.90
C LEU A 76 -2.54 -6.35 55.37
N GLU A 77 -3.43 -6.97 54.58
CA GLU A 77 -4.64 -6.31 54.09
C GLU A 77 -5.58 -5.97 55.25
N VAL A 78 -5.80 -6.94 56.15
CA VAL A 78 -6.62 -6.75 57.36
C VAL A 78 -6.00 -5.72 58.30
N ALA A 79 -4.68 -5.80 58.51
CA ALA A 79 -3.97 -4.81 59.33
C ALA A 79 -4.02 -3.41 58.72
N TRP A 80 -3.98 -3.31 57.39
CA TRP A 80 -4.12 -2.06 56.67
C TRP A 80 -5.52 -1.46 56.82
N GLU A 81 -6.60 -2.25 56.66
CA GLU A 81 -7.97 -1.79 56.86
C GLU A 81 -8.20 -1.20 58.27
N LEU A 82 -7.56 -1.79 59.29
CA LEU A 82 -7.64 -1.30 60.67
C LEU A 82 -6.89 0.02 60.90
N LEU A 83 -5.83 0.26 60.14
CA LEU A 83 -4.93 1.41 60.32
C LEU A 83 -5.12 2.51 59.26
N ALA A 84 -5.87 2.22 58.19
CA ALA A 84 -6.14 3.13 57.11
C ALA A 84 -6.92 4.35 57.61
N GLY A 85 -6.37 5.55 57.39
CA GLY A 85 -6.96 6.82 57.86
C GLY A 85 -6.39 7.33 59.18
N GLU A 86 -5.69 6.49 59.95
CA GLU A 86 -4.86 6.91 61.06
C GLU A 86 -3.48 7.28 60.51
N ASN A 87 -3.10 8.56 60.53
CA ASN A 87 -1.81 9.03 60.01
C ASN A 87 -0.67 8.69 61.00
N GLN A 88 -0.66 7.44 61.48
CA GLN A 88 0.15 6.94 62.57
C GLN A 88 1.27 6.06 62.04
N LEU A 89 2.44 6.24 62.64
CA LEU A 89 3.64 5.47 62.33
C LEU A 89 3.60 4.15 63.10
N VAL A 90 3.69 3.04 62.38
CA VAL A 90 3.61 1.68 62.91
C VAL A 90 5.00 1.07 62.90
N THR A 91 5.47 0.62 64.07
CA THR A 91 6.74 -0.13 64.18
C THR A 91 6.45 -1.62 64.06
N PRO A 92 7.46 -2.45 63.74
CA PRO A 92 7.29 -3.90 63.73
C PRO A 92 6.72 -4.48 65.03
N GLU A 93 7.02 -3.89 66.20
CA GLU A 93 6.43 -4.30 67.48
C GLU A 93 4.93 -4.01 67.56
N THR A 94 4.49 -2.85 67.07
CA THR A 94 3.05 -2.52 67.00
C THR A 94 2.35 -3.39 65.96
N MET A 95 2.99 -3.64 64.82
CA MET A 95 2.44 -4.52 63.79
C MET A 95 2.33 -5.96 64.26
N ALA A 96 3.28 -6.44 65.08
CA ALA A 96 3.21 -7.78 65.66
C ALA A 96 2.04 -7.95 66.64
N GLU A 97 1.74 -6.91 67.42
CA GLU A 97 0.53 -6.87 68.25
C GLU A 97 -0.75 -6.97 67.39
N ILE A 98 -0.81 -6.26 66.27
CA ILE A 98 -1.99 -6.24 65.40
C ILE A 98 -2.16 -7.58 64.67
N LEU A 99 -1.09 -8.12 64.09
CA LEU A 99 -1.13 -9.36 63.30
C LEU A 99 -1.23 -10.62 64.15
N PHE A 100 -0.59 -10.63 65.33
CA PHE A 100 -0.38 -11.85 66.11
C PHE A 100 -0.84 -11.74 67.56
N SER A 101 -1.26 -10.55 68.02
CA SER A 101 -1.59 -10.27 69.44
C SER A 101 -0.45 -10.62 70.42
N ASP A 102 0.79 -10.58 69.93
CA ASP A 102 1.98 -10.94 70.69
C ASP A 102 3.20 -10.18 70.16
N ARG A 103 3.98 -9.57 71.07
CA ARG A 103 5.20 -8.79 70.77
C ARG A 103 6.48 -9.57 71.06
N SER A 104 6.39 -10.90 71.15
CA SER A 104 7.57 -11.74 71.30
C SER A 104 8.52 -11.54 70.12
N PRO A 105 9.83 -11.74 70.30
CA PRO A 105 10.85 -11.38 69.30
C PRO A 105 10.60 -12.01 67.91
N GLN A 106 10.08 -13.23 67.86
CA GLN A 106 9.74 -13.93 66.62
C GLN A 106 8.59 -13.26 65.85
N PHE A 107 7.59 -12.72 66.55
CA PHE A 107 6.46 -12.02 65.95
C PHE A 107 6.86 -10.62 65.47
N CYS A 108 7.65 -9.89 66.26
CA CYS A 108 8.22 -8.59 65.86
C CYS A 108 9.07 -8.73 64.60
N TYR A 109 9.88 -9.79 64.51
CA TYR A 109 10.70 -10.06 63.34
C TYR A 109 9.87 -10.53 62.14
N ALA A 110 8.83 -11.35 62.33
CA ALA A 110 7.89 -11.72 61.27
C ALA A 110 7.17 -10.48 60.70
N ALA A 111 6.66 -9.60 61.57
CA ALA A 111 6.03 -8.34 61.19
C ALA A 111 6.98 -7.41 60.45
N HIS A 112 8.24 -7.31 60.87
CA HIS A 112 9.28 -6.57 60.14
C HIS A 112 9.50 -7.12 58.72
N CYS A 113 9.60 -8.45 58.58
CA CYS A 113 9.76 -9.08 57.27
C CYS A 113 8.58 -8.77 56.34
N LEU A 114 7.35 -8.93 56.84
CA LEU A 114 6.12 -8.64 56.09
C LEU A 114 6.05 -7.17 55.65
N LEU A 115 6.32 -6.23 56.57
CA LEU A 115 6.34 -4.80 56.26
C LEU A 115 7.46 -4.39 55.30
N SER A 116 8.65 -4.98 55.46
CA SER A 116 9.81 -4.70 54.61
C SER A 116 9.61 -5.22 53.19
N ASP A 117 8.87 -6.30 53.01
CA ASP A 117 8.65 -6.95 51.72
C ASP A 117 7.35 -6.47 51.05
N ASP A 118 6.49 -5.75 51.78
CA ASP A 118 5.24 -5.21 51.27
C ASP A 118 5.44 -4.06 50.27
N LYS A 119 4.68 -4.14 49.18
CA LYS A 119 4.66 -3.14 48.11
C LYS A 119 3.30 -2.48 47.96
N VAL A 120 2.27 -2.96 48.66
CA VAL A 120 0.87 -2.62 48.39
C VAL A 120 0.29 -1.77 49.51
N TYR A 121 0.39 -2.20 50.76
CA TYR A 121 -0.40 -1.64 51.86
C TYR A 121 0.35 -0.63 52.75
N PHE A 122 1.63 -0.85 53.04
CA PHE A 122 2.48 -0.04 53.91
C PHE A 122 3.74 0.47 53.19
N LYS A 123 4.13 1.71 53.48
CA LYS A 123 5.36 2.32 52.97
C LYS A 123 6.29 2.68 54.13
N ASN A 124 7.60 2.57 53.91
CA ASN A 124 8.59 2.99 54.89
C ASN A 124 8.59 4.54 55.05
N LYS A 125 8.61 5.03 56.30
CA LYS A 125 8.64 6.45 56.65
C LYS A 125 9.54 6.68 57.86
N GLY A 126 10.85 6.78 57.62
CA GLY A 126 11.84 6.98 58.68
C GLY A 126 12.08 5.68 59.47
N ASP A 127 11.81 5.70 60.77
CA ASP A 127 12.09 4.57 61.67
C ASP A 127 10.91 3.57 61.78
N GLY A 128 9.92 3.64 60.89
CA GLY A 128 8.79 2.70 60.84
C GLY A 128 7.98 2.82 59.56
N TYR A 129 6.73 2.34 59.58
CA TYR A 129 5.88 2.19 58.40
C TYR A 129 4.60 2.99 58.54
N GLU A 130 4.07 3.48 57.42
CA GLU A 130 2.81 4.21 57.35
C GLU A 130 1.86 3.46 56.40
N ALA A 131 0.60 3.29 56.80
CA ALA A 131 -0.45 2.77 55.92
C ALA A 131 -0.65 3.71 54.72
N ARG A 132 -0.68 3.15 53.51
CA ARG A 132 -1.04 3.91 52.31
C ARG A 132 -2.53 4.28 52.35
N SER A 133 -2.92 5.37 51.70
CA SER A 133 -4.35 5.71 51.61
C SER A 133 -5.09 4.72 50.71
N GLU A 134 -6.41 4.62 50.84
CA GLU A 134 -7.28 3.78 49.98
C GLU A 134 -6.99 4.01 48.48
N ASN A 135 -7.00 5.26 48.02
CA ASN A 135 -6.66 5.59 46.63
C ASN A 135 -5.27 5.09 46.20
N GLN A 136 -4.27 5.09 47.09
CA GLN A 136 -2.92 4.63 46.76
C GLN A 136 -2.87 3.10 46.65
N VAL A 137 -3.60 2.39 47.53
CA VAL A 137 -3.70 0.93 47.48
C VAL A 137 -4.47 0.49 46.24
N GLU A 138 -5.59 1.13 45.93
CA GLU A 138 -6.35 0.86 44.69
C GLU A 138 -5.51 1.11 43.45
N GLU A 139 -4.78 2.23 43.38
CA GLU A 139 -3.89 2.54 42.26
C GLU A 139 -2.77 1.49 42.11
N ILE A 140 -2.12 1.09 43.21
CA ILE A 140 -1.07 0.06 43.18
C ILE A 140 -1.63 -1.31 42.78
N LYS A 141 -2.77 -1.73 43.35
CA LYS A 141 -3.44 -2.99 43.00
C LYS A 141 -3.81 -3.00 41.52
N HIS A 142 -4.39 -1.91 41.01
CA HIS A 142 -4.72 -1.77 39.60
C HIS A 142 -3.46 -1.83 38.72
N GLN A 143 -2.37 -1.13 39.08
CA GLN A 143 -1.10 -1.18 38.35
C GLN A 143 -0.51 -2.60 38.30
N LEU A 144 -0.54 -3.34 39.42
CA LEU A 144 -0.08 -4.72 39.48
C LEU A 144 -0.92 -5.66 38.61
N GLU A 145 -2.25 -5.49 38.63
CA GLU A 145 -3.17 -6.27 37.81
C GLU A 145 -2.94 -5.99 36.31
N VAL A 146 -2.79 -4.73 35.92
CA VAL A 146 -2.48 -4.34 34.53
C VAL A 146 -1.14 -4.93 34.07
N GLU A 147 -0.12 -4.90 34.92
CA GLU A 147 1.18 -5.48 34.60
C GLU A 147 1.11 -7.01 34.48
N GLN A 148 0.40 -7.69 35.38
CA GLN A 148 0.17 -9.14 35.30
C GLN A 148 -0.59 -9.52 34.02
N GLN A 149 -1.65 -8.77 33.70
CA GLN A 149 -2.42 -8.97 32.48
C GLN A 149 -1.54 -8.76 31.23
N ARG A 150 -0.73 -7.70 31.20
CA ARG A 150 0.21 -7.43 30.10
C ARG A 150 1.25 -8.55 29.94
N GLN A 151 1.78 -9.09 31.04
CA GLN A 151 2.72 -10.22 31.03
C GLN A 151 2.05 -11.50 30.52
N ARG A 152 0.81 -11.75 30.92
CA ARG A 152 0.00 -12.89 30.46
C ARG A 152 -0.27 -12.80 28.96
N GLU A 153 -0.72 -11.64 28.48
CA GLU A 153 -0.95 -11.40 27.05
C GLU A 153 0.33 -11.56 26.23
N LYS A 154 1.46 -11.01 26.72
CA LYS A 154 2.76 -11.19 26.06
C LYS A 154 3.15 -12.67 25.96
N SER A 155 2.92 -13.43 27.02
CA SER A 155 3.25 -14.87 27.05
C SER A 155 2.36 -15.67 26.10
N GLN A 156 1.06 -15.37 26.06
CA GLN A 156 0.11 -15.99 25.14
C GLN A 156 0.42 -15.65 23.68
N PHE A 157 0.77 -14.40 23.39
CA PHE A 157 1.23 -13.98 22.06
C PHE A 157 2.45 -14.78 21.61
N LEU A 158 3.47 -14.91 22.46
CA LEU A 158 4.68 -15.69 22.14
C LEU A 158 4.37 -17.16 21.89
N GLN A 159 3.47 -17.76 22.67
CA GLN A 159 3.03 -19.13 22.46
C GLN A 159 2.34 -19.30 21.10
N ARG A 160 1.37 -18.44 20.79
CA ARG A 160 0.68 -18.40 19.49
C ARG A 160 1.65 -18.21 18.33
N LEU A 161 2.62 -17.34 18.51
CA LEU A 161 3.64 -17.06 17.50
C LEU A 161 4.53 -18.27 17.24
N GLN A 162 4.95 -18.99 18.29
CA GLN A 162 5.70 -20.25 18.14
C GLN A 162 4.87 -21.36 17.48
N GLN A 163 3.59 -21.48 17.83
CA GLN A 163 2.68 -22.43 17.20
C GLN A 163 2.53 -22.15 15.69
N SER A 164 2.32 -20.88 15.33
CA SER A 164 2.20 -20.46 13.93
C SER A 164 3.49 -20.74 13.14
N LEU A 165 4.66 -20.44 13.73
CA LEU A 165 5.96 -20.77 13.13
C LEU A 165 6.22 -22.27 13.00
N ALA A 166 5.60 -23.09 13.85
CA ALA A 166 5.64 -24.56 13.75
C ALA A 166 4.67 -25.10 12.67
N GLY A 167 3.90 -24.24 12.01
CA GLY A 167 2.96 -24.58 10.95
C GLY A 167 1.53 -24.86 11.44
N GLU A 168 1.23 -24.63 12.73
CA GLU A 168 -0.13 -24.77 13.26
C GLU A 168 -1.00 -23.56 12.85
N THR A 169 -2.30 -23.80 12.64
CA THR A 169 -3.27 -22.71 12.43
C THR A 169 -3.59 -22.04 13.75
N VAL A 170 -3.43 -20.72 13.80
CA VAL A 170 -3.61 -19.92 15.01
C VAL A 170 -4.62 -18.81 14.78
N GLU A 171 -5.54 -18.62 15.73
CA GLU A 171 -6.41 -17.45 15.77
C GLU A 171 -5.75 -16.32 16.55
N TRP A 172 -5.51 -15.21 15.86
CA TRP A 172 -4.90 -14.00 16.44
C TRP A 172 -5.94 -13.16 17.16
N SER A 173 -5.69 -12.85 18.43
CA SER A 173 -6.51 -11.93 19.22
C SER A 173 -6.28 -10.46 18.80
N GLU A 174 -7.13 -9.54 19.27
CA GLU A 174 -6.99 -8.11 18.99
C GLU A 174 -5.64 -7.55 19.49
N SER A 175 -5.19 -7.96 20.69
CA SER A 175 -3.87 -7.59 21.23
C SER A 175 -2.72 -8.13 20.36
N ASP A 176 -2.86 -9.33 19.79
CA ASP A 176 -1.86 -9.89 18.88
C ASP A 176 -1.80 -9.10 17.56
N ARG A 177 -2.95 -8.71 17.01
CA ARG A 177 -3.02 -7.91 15.79
C ARG A 177 -2.30 -6.57 15.94
N ILE A 178 -2.49 -5.87 17.07
CA ILE A 178 -1.77 -4.61 17.35
C ILE A 178 -0.24 -4.82 17.35
N ARG A 179 0.24 -5.98 17.82
CA ARG A 179 1.67 -6.34 17.80
C ARG A 179 2.15 -6.63 16.39
N LEU A 180 1.39 -7.39 15.60
CA LEU A 180 1.70 -7.67 14.20
C LEU A 180 1.70 -6.38 13.36
N GLU A 181 0.74 -5.49 13.57
CA GLU A 181 0.69 -4.15 12.97
C GLU A 181 1.92 -3.30 13.29
N SER A 182 2.56 -3.51 14.46
CA SER A 182 3.82 -2.83 14.78
C SER A 182 4.98 -3.31 13.89
N LEU A 183 5.01 -4.60 13.53
CA LEU A 183 5.96 -5.14 12.55
C LEU A 183 5.65 -4.58 11.16
N GLU A 184 4.37 -4.51 10.76
CA GLU A 184 3.97 -3.90 9.49
C GLU A 184 4.49 -2.46 9.38
N LYS A 185 4.24 -1.64 10.40
CA LYS A 185 4.71 -0.25 10.44
C LYS A 185 6.24 -0.15 10.35
N PHE A 186 6.97 -1.03 11.02
CA PHE A 186 8.43 -1.07 10.93
C PHE A 186 8.92 -1.37 9.50
N ILE A 187 8.23 -2.24 8.76
CA ILE A 187 8.57 -2.55 7.36
C ILE A 187 8.21 -1.38 6.43
N LEU A 188 7.07 -0.74 6.66
CA LEU A 188 6.56 0.32 5.80
C LEU A 188 7.31 1.65 6.00
N GLN A 189 7.81 1.92 7.22
CA GLN A 189 8.47 3.17 7.60
C GLN A 189 9.83 2.91 8.29
N PRO A 190 10.82 2.35 7.56
CA PRO A 190 12.07 1.86 8.16
C PRO A 190 12.92 2.94 8.84
N GLU A 191 12.73 4.21 8.49
CA GLU A 191 13.41 5.37 9.10
C GLU A 191 12.96 5.65 10.54
N GLN A 192 11.79 5.14 10.94
CA GLN A 192 11.23 5.32 12.28
C GLN A 192 11.59 4.16 13.20
N LYS A 193 11.64 4.44 14.52
CA LYS A 193 11.91 3.41 15.53
C LYS A 193 10.61 2.79 16.02
N TYR A 194 10.54 1.46 15.98
CA TYR A 194 9.43 0.68 16.51
C TYR A 194 9.93 -0.30 17.57
N PRO A 195 10.06 0.13 18.84
CA PRO A 195 10.59 -0.72 19.92
C PRO A 195 9.81 -2.03 20.09
N ALA A 196 8.48 -1.99 19.94
CA ALA A 196 7.65 -3.19 20.03
C ALA A 196 8.00 -4.25 18.97
N ALA A 197 8.22 -3.82 17.72
CA ALA A 197 8.64 -4.70 16.63
C ALA A 197 10.05 -5.27 16.86
N MET A 198 10.99 -4.40 17.28
CA MET A 198 12.37 -4.79 17.58
C MET A 198 12.44 -5.78 18.76
N ASP A 199 11.63 -5.58 19.79
CA ASP A 199 11.51 -6.51 20.93
C ASP A 199 11.00 -7.87 20.48
N ILE A 200 10.00 -7.93 19.60
CA ILE A 200 9.46 -9.20 19.05
C ILE A 200 10.57 -9.94 18.29
N LEU A 201 11.31 -9.25 17.41
CA LEU A 201 12.41 -9.84 16.65
C LEU A 201 13.53 -10.34 17.57
N SER A 202 13.89 -9.55 18.59
CA SER A 202 14.91 -9.91 19.56
C SER A 202 14.52 -11.14 20.37
N LEU A 203 13.24 -11.26 20.78
CA LEU A 203 12.73 -12.42 21.51
C LEU A 203 12.79 -13.71 20.68
N LEU A 204 12.75 -13.59 19.35
CA LEU A 204 12.85 -14.69 18.40
C LEU A 204 14.28 -14.94 17.91
N GLY A 205 15.26 -14.18 18.41
CA GLY A 205 16.66 -14.28 17.97
C GLY A 205 16.88 -13.86 16.51
N ARG A 206 15.98 -13.05 15.93
CA ARG A 206 16.11 -12.50 14.58
C ARG A 206 16.86 -11.16 14.60
N SER A 207 17.45 -10.78 13.48
CA SER A 207 18.01 -9.44 13.32
C SER A 207 16.91 -8.39 13.43
N GLN A 208 17.19 -7.26 14.08
CA GLN A 208 16.22 -6.18 14.30
C GLN A 208 16.13 -5.26 13.07
N THR A 209 15.88 -5.85 11.90
CA THR A 209 15.82 -5.15 10.61
C THR A 209 14.44 -5.28 9.97
N PRO A 210 14.05 -4.32 9.10
CA PRO A 210 12.79 -4.41 8.35
C PRO A 210 12.68 -5.69 7.51
N GLU A 211 13.78 -6.19 6.96
CA GLU A 211 13.80 -7.43 6.16
C GLU A 211 13.45 -8.64 7.03
N ALA A 212 14.01 -8.74 8.23
CA ALA A 212 13.69 -9.83 9.16
C ALA A 212 12.26 -9.75 9.72
N ALA A 213 11.71 -8.53 9.85
CA ALA A 213 10.31 -8.33 10.16
C ALA A 213 9.40 -8.82 9.02
N PHE A 214 9.76 -8.51 7.77
CA PHE A 214 9.04 -8.99 6.59
C PHE A 214 9.07 -10.53 6.51
N GLU A 215 10.26 -11.13 6.63
CA GLU A 215 10.41 -12.59 6.68
C GLU A 215 9.57 -13.22 7.80
N LEU A 216 9.52 -12.59 8.98
CA LEU A 216 8.67 -13.06 10.07
C LEU A 216 7.18 -13.04 9.69
N LEU A 217 6.68 -11.96 9.10
CA LEU A 217 5.28 -11.89 8.67
C LEU A 217 4.96 -12.91 7.57
N VAL A 218 5.92 -13.21 6.70
CA VAL A 218 5.80 -14.26 5.67
C VAL A 218 5.76 -15.65 6.31
N ASP A 219 6.67 -15.95 7.24
CA ASP A 219 6.72 -17.23 7.96
C ASP A 219 5.43 -17.49 8.74
N LEU A 220 4.83 -16.44 9.29
CA LEU A 220 3.53 -16.49 9.99
C LEU A 220 2.32 -16.61 9.04
N LYS A 221 2.55 -16.59 7.72
CA LYS A 221 1.50 -16.49 6.68
C LYS A 221 0.57 -15.30 6.89
N TRP A 222 1.07 -14.26 7.57
CA TRP A 222 0.36 -13.01 7.78
C TRP A 222 0.41 -12.17 6.51
N TRP A 223 1.59 -12.12 5.88
CA TRP A 223 1.81 -11.56 4.55
C TRP A 223 2.27 -12.65 3.57
N SER A 224 2.05 -12.40 2.28
CA SER A 224 2.64 -13.24 1.23
C SER A 224 4.11 -12.87 1.01
N SER A 225 4.91 -13.78 0.44
CA SER A 225 6.31 -13.48 0.07
C SER A 225 6.43 -12.37 -1.00
N HIS A 226 5.34 -12.14 -1.73
CA HIS A 226 5.18 -11.14 -2.78
C HIS A 226 4.28 -9.97 -2.37
N GLU A 227 4.15 -9.72 -1.06
CA GLU A 227 3.31 -8.64 -0.55
C GLU A 227 3.69 -7.31 -1.21
N ASN A 228 2.70 -6.60 -1.75
CA ASN A 228 2.94 -5.37 -2.49
C ASN A 228 3.22 -4.20 -1.54
N LEU A 229 4.50 -4.07 -1.18
CA LEU A 229 4.98 -3.01 -0.29
C LEU A 229 4.80 -1.61 -0.88
N PHE A 230 4.82 -1.46 -2.21
CA PHE A 230 4.60 -0.17 -2.87
C PHE A 230 3.17 0.32 -2.66
N LEU A 231 2.20 -0.58 -2.84
CA LEU A 231 0.79 -0.28 -2.58
C LEU A 231 0.55 0.02 -1.09
N ARG A 232 1.11 -0.79 -0.17
CA ARG A 232 0.95 -0.55 1.28
C ARG A 232 1.61 0.75 1.78
N ARG A 233 2.70 1.19 1.14
CA ARG A 233 3.37 2.46 1.46
C ARG A 233 2.68 3.68 0.84
N SER A 234 1.85 3.46 -0.18
CA SER A 234 1.10 4.54 -0.83
C SER A 234 -0.06 5.03 0.03
N SER A 235 -0.46 6.28 -0.18
CA SER A 235 -1.72 6.84 0.29
C SER A 235 -2.91 6.55 -0.62
N TYR A 236 -2.72 5.73 -1.67
CA TYR A 236 -3.75 5.41 -2.63
C TYR A 236 -4.88 4.59 -1.96
N PRO A 237 -6.15 5.01 -2.07
CA PRO A 237 -7.26 4.31 -1.41
C PRO A 237 -7.51 2.94 -2.04
N VAL A 238 -7.27 1.88 -1.27
CA VAL A 238 -7.53 0.49 -1.70
C VAL A 238 -8.93 0.02 -1.34
N GLN A 239 -9.41 0.31 -0.14
CA GLN A 239 -10.70 -0.17 0.35
C GLN A 239 -11.79 0.88 0.26
N PHE A 240 -13.00 0.46 -0.13
CA PHE A 240 -14.17 1.31 -0.07
C PHE A 240 -14.70 1.40 1.35
N SER A 241 -15.14 2.60 1.75
CA SER A 241 -15.82 2.75 3.04
C SER A 241 -17.17 2.02 3.03
N LYS A 242 -17.65 1.59 4.20
CA LYS A 242 -19.00 0.99 4.33
C LYS A 242 -20.10 1.88 3.73
N LYS A 243 -19.97 3.20 3.93
CA LYS A 243 -20.91 4.20 3.40
C LYS A 243 -20.98 4.15 1.86
N VAL A 244 -19.84 4.09 1.18
CA VAL A 244 -19.76 3.99 -0.29
C VAL A 244 -20.39 2.68 -0.76
N LEU A 245 -20.09 1.56 -0.10
CA LEU A 245 -20.66 0.25 -0.44
C LEU A 245 -22.19 0.22 -0.25
N ASP A 246 -22.70 0.85 0.81
CA ASP A 246 -24.14 0.95 1.06
C ASP A 246 -24.85 1.79 -0.01
N VAL A 247 -24.25 2.91 -0.44
CA VAL A 247 -24.76 3.72 -1.56
C VAL A 247 -24.73 2.94 -2.88
N ALA A 248 -23.65 2.21 -3.16
CA ALA A 248 -23.55 1.41 -4.37
C ALA A 248 -24.64 0.33 -4.42
N ARG A 249 -24.87 -0.37 -3.31
CA ARG A 249 -25.97 -1.35 -3.19
C ARG A 249 -27.33 -0.70 -3.39
N LEU A 250 -27.56 0.49 -2.83
CA LEU A 250 -28.81 1.22 -3.02
C LEU A 250 -29.04 1.57 -4.49
N ASN A 251 -28.01 2.08 -5.19
CA ASN A 251 -28.10 2.43 -6.61
C ASN A 251 -28.35 1.21 -7.51
N LEU A 252 -27.88 0.02 -7.12
CA LEU A 252 -28.20 -1.23 -7.84
C LEU A 252 -29.67 -1.64 -7.69
N LEU A 253 -30.24 -1.46 -6.50
CA LEU A 253 -31.64 -1.84 -6.21
C LEU A 253 -32.64 -0.81 -6.73
N ASN A 254 -32.34 0.47 -6.53
CA ASN A 254 -33.17 1.62 -6.86
C ASN A 254 -32.29 2.71 -7.49
N PRO A 255 -31.97 2.60 -8.79
CA PRO A 255 -31.13 3.61 -9.44
C PRO A 255 -31.79 4.99 -9.38
N PRO A 256 -31.00 6.08 -9.30
CA PRO A 256 -31.54 7.44 -9.33
C PRO A 256 -32.34 7.69 -10.61
N ALA A 257 -33.12 8.77 -10.68
CA ALA A 257 -33.79 9.16 -11.93
C ALA A 257 -32.75 9.52 -13.02
N ASP A 258 -33.02 9.16 -14.27
CA ASP A 258 -32.17 9.54 -15.40
C ASP A 258 -32.46 10.98 -15.83
N ALA A 259 -31.52 11.89 -15.59
CA ALA A 259 -31.65 13.28 -16.02
C ALA A 259 -31.77 13.43 -17.56
N ASP A 260 -31.29 12.44 -18.32
CA ASP A 260 -31.26 12.46 -19.78
C ASP A 260 -32.36 11.58 -20.41
N VAL A 261 -33.32 11.04 -19.63
CA VAL A 261 -34.31 10.06 -20.11
C VAL A 261 -35.03 10.50 -21.40
N ASN A 262 -35.35 11.78 -21.51
CA ASN A 262 -36.08 12.35 -22.66
C ASN A 262 -35.15 12.83 -23.79
N ASN A 263 -33.83 12.90 -23.54
CA ASN A 263 -32.83 13.45 -24.44
C ASN A 263 -31.91 12.37 -25.04
N ARG A 264 -32.04 11.11 -24.60
CA ARG A 264 -31.24 10.01 -25.13
C ARG A 264 -31.64 9.67 -26.56
N LEU A 265 -30.69 9.79 -27.49
CA LEU A 265 -30.82 9.30 -28.85
C LEU A 265 -30.85 7.76 -28.85
N ASP A 266 -31.87 7.17 -29.48
CA ASP A 266 -31.95 5.72 -29.66
C ASP A 266 -31.02 5.26 -30.78
N LEU A 267 -29.96 4.54 -30.40
CA LEU A 267 -29.00 3.92 -31.29
C LEU A 267 -28.99 2.39 -31.12
N THR A 268 -30.04 1.82 -30.52
CA THR A 268 -30.14 0.37 -30.25
C THR A 268 -30.27 -0.50 -31.50
N HIS A 269 -30.58 0.12 -32.64
CA HIS A 269 -30.65 -0.52 -33.95
C HIS A 269 -29.28 -0.69 -34.62
N GLN A 270 -28.25 0.00 -34.13
CA GLN A 270 -26.91 -0.09 -34.69
C GLN A 270 -26.19 -1.35 -34.23
N LYS A 271 -25.30 -1.87 -35.08
CA LYS A 271 -24.40 -2.97 -34.73
C LYS A 271 -23.18 -2.40 -34.02
N ILE A 272 -23.08 -2.70 -32.72
CA ILE A 272 -22.10 -2.07 -31.82
C ILE A 272 -21.08 -3.11 -31.36
N TYR A 273 -19.80 -2.75 -31.50
CA TYR A 273 -18.66 -3.57 -31.15
C TYR A 273 -17.92 -2.94 -29.98
N THR A 274 -17.76 -3.65 -28.88
CA THR A 274 -16.80 -3.31 -27.82
C THR A 274 -15.55 -4.14 -28.05
N ILE A 275 -14.36 -3.52 -27.99
CA ILE A 275 -13.09 -4.15 -28.37
C ILE A 275 -12.06 -3.88 -27.28
N ASP A 276 -11.76 -4.90 -26.48
CA ASP A 276 -10.94 -4.78 -25.27
C ASP A 276 -10.03 -5.99 -25.08
N ASP A 277 -9.16 -5.96 -24.06
CA ASP A 277 -8.49 -7.18 -23.62
C ASP A 277 -9.51 -8.17 -23.02
N GLU A 278 -9.27 -9.48 -23.14
CA GLU A 278 -10.18 -10.53 -22.64
C GLU A 278 -10.52 -10.36 -21.14
N SER A 279 -9.57 -9.87 -20.35
CA SER A 279 -9.71 -9.65 -18.91
C SER A 279 -10.45 -8.35 -18.53
N THR A 280 -10.86 -7.51 -19.48
CA THR A 280 -11.52 -6.23 -19.19
C THR A 280 -12.94 -6.43 -18.68
N GLU A 281 -13.24 -5.97 -17.47
CA GLU A 281 -14.59 -6.01 -16.88
C GLU A 281 -15.33 -4.66 -16.97
N GLU A 282 -14.60 -3.55 -16.86
CA GLU A 282 -15.09 -2.18 -17.00
C GLU A 282 -15.04 -1.77 -18.48
N ILE A 283 -16.12 -2.02 -19.23
CA ILE A 283 -16.18 -1.70 -20.67
C ILE A 283 -16.66 -0.25 -20.82
N ASP A 284 -15.72 0.64 -21.08
CA ASP A 284 -15.97 2.07 -21.24
C ASP A 284 -16.46 2.45 -22.64
N ASP A 285 -16.07 1.73 -23.70
CA ASP A 285 -16.28 2.19 -25.07
C ASP A 285 -16.79 1.13 -26.04
N GLY A 286 -17.47 1.61 -27.08
CA GLY A 286 -18.00 0.80 -28.17
C GLY A 286 -18.12 1.60 -29.45
N LEU A 287 -18.02 0.92 -30.59
CA LEU A 287 -17.95 1.53 -31.91
C LEU A 287 -19.09 1.02 -32.80
N SER A 288 -19.63 1.89 -33.65
CA SER A 288 -20.53 1.48 -34.74
C SER A 288 -20.38 2.38 -35.97
N VAL A 289 -20.99 1.95 -37.07
CA VAL A 289 -21.00 2.67 -38.34
C VAL A 289 -22.44 2.83 -38.79
N GLU A 290 -22.83 4.07 -39.06
CA GLU A 290 -24.09 4.41 -39.70
C GLU A 290 -23.84 4.72 -41.18
N MET A 291 -24.54 4.01 -42.07
CA MET A 291 -24.50 4.28 -43.51
C MET A 291 -25.41 5.47 -43.83
N LEU A 292 -24.86 6.49 -44.48
CA LEU A 292 -25.59 7.70 -44.85
C LEU A 292 -26.27 7.54 -46.22
N ALA A 293 -27.29 8.35 -46.49
CA ALA A 293 -28.09 8.26 -47.71
C ALA A 293 -27.29 8.54 -49.01
N ASP A 294 -26.19 9.28 -48.90
CA ASP A 294 -25.26 9.59 -49.98
C ASP A 294 -24.16 8.53 -50.17
N GLY A 295 -24.21 7.43 -49.41
CA GLY A 295 -23.17 6.40 -49.39
C GLY A 295 -21.96 6.74 -48.52
N GLY A 296 -21.99 7.87 -47.80
CA GLY A 296 -21.03 8.22 -46.78
C GLY A 296 -21.17 7.37 -45.51
N HIS A 297 -20.25 7.57 -44.57
CA HIS A 297 -20.25 6.88 -43.28
C HIS A 297 -20.24 7.90 -42.14
N ARG A 298 -21.11 7.70 -41.14
CA ARG A 298 -20.96 8.34 -39.83
C ARG A 298 -20.43 7.29 -38.88
N LEU A 299 -19.25 7.55 -38.31
CA LEU A 299 -18.66 6.72 -37.28
C LEU A 299 -19.26 7.14 -35.94
N TRP A 300 -19.63 6.18 -35.12
CA TRP A 300 -20.13 6.43 -33.77
C TRP A 300 -19.17 5.83 -32.75
N ILE A 301 -18.79 6.65 -31.79
CA ILE A 301 -17.99 6.27 -30.63
C ILE A 301 -18.88 6.44 -29.41
N HIS A 302 -19.33 5.32 -28.85
CA HIS A 302 -20.23 5.27 -27.72
C HIS A 302 -19.39 5.09 -26.45
N ILE A 303 -19.46 6.05 -25.54
CA ILE A 303 -18.78 5.95 -24.26
C ILE A 303 -19.81 5.69 -23.17
N ALA A 304 -19.53 4.76 -22.27
CA ALA A 304 -20.34 4.46 -21.11
C ALA A 304 -20.68 5.71 -20.31
N ASP A 305 -21.88 5.76 -19.73
CA ASP A 305 -22.39 6.96 -19.05
C ASP A 305 -22.55 6.72 -17.53
N PRO A 306 -21.46 6.62 -16.75
CA PRO A 306 -21.54 6.44 -15.30
C PRO A 306 -22.17 7.65 -14.59
N SER A 307 -22.17 8.83 -15.21
CA SER A 307 -22.89 10.02 -14.71
C SER A 307 -24.42 9.84 -14.68
N ARG A 308 -24.93 8.74 -15.26
CA ARG A 308 -26.30 8.27 -15.03
C ARG A 308 -26.56 7.90 -13.56
N LEU A 309 -25.56 7.37 -12.86
CA LEU A 309 -25.68 6.83 -11.50
C LEU A 309 -24.96 7.67 -10.46
N VAL A 310 -23.99 8.47 -10.91
CA VAL A 310 -23.18 9.34 -10.06
C VAL A 310 -23.60 10.78 -10.30
N LEU A 311 -23.85 11.53 -9.22
CA LEU A 311 -24.15 12.94 -9.26
C LEU A 311 -22.94 13.76 -8.75
N PRO A 312 -22.72 14.99 -9.26
CA PRO A 312 -21.69 15.87 -8.74
C PRO A 312 -21.77 16.04 -7.22
N ASP A 313 -20.63 15.87 -6.55
CA ASP A 313 -20.43 15.96 -5.09
C ASP A 313 -21.23 14.95 -4.24
N ASP A 314 -21.76 13.86 -4.84
CA ASP A 314 -22.31 12.73 -4.08
C ASP A 314 -21.21 11.79 -3.53
N GLU A 315 -21.60 10.76 -2.77
CA GLU A 315 -20.64 9.83 -2.15
C GLU A 315 -19.80 9.04 -3.16
N LEU A 316 -20.34 8.74 -4.34
CA LEU A 316 -19.62 8.02 -5.38
C LEU A 316 -18.67 8.97 -6.13
N ASP A 317 -19.08 10.21 -6.40
CA ASP A 317 -18.24 11.26 -6.99
C ASP A 317 -17.06 11.59 -6.08
N LEU A 318 -17.30 11.77 -4.78
CA LEU A 318 -16.25 12.09 -3.81
C LEU A 318 -15.24 10.93 -3.67
N GLU A 319 -15.69 9.68 -3.68
CA GLU A 319 -14.79 8.53 -3.67
C GLU A 319 -14.01 8.40 -4.98
N ALA A 320 -14.67 8.58 -6.13
CA ALA A 320 -14.02 8.57 -7.43
C ALA A 320 -12.98 9.69 -7.57
N ARG A 321 -13.27 10.89 -7.03
CA ARG A 321 -12.32 12.00 -6.93
C ARG A 321 -11.10 11.62 -6.10
N ARG A 322 -11.33 11.00 -4.95
CA ARG A 322 -10.27 10.56 -4.03
C ARG A 322 -9.35 9.50 -4.68
N ARG A 323 -9.93 8.55 -5.42
CA ARG A 323 -9.19 7.50 -6.15
C ARG A 323 -8.58 7.99 -7.47
N SER A 324 -9.21 8.97 -8.11
CA SER A 324 -8.80 9.62 -9.37
C SER A 324 -8.75 8.73 -10.62
N THR A 325 -8.30 7.48 -10.50
CA THR A 325 -8.21 6.50 -11.58
C THR A 325 -8.51 5.10 -11.01
N SER A 326 -8.77 4.09 -11.84
CA SER A 326 -8.58 2.69 -11.44
C SER A 326 -7.07 2.38 -11.47
N LEU A 327 -6.58 1.56 -10.55
CA LEU A 327 -5.18 1.13 -10.47
C LEU A 327 -5.05 -0.30 -10.98
N TYR A 328 -4.29 -0.49 -12.06
CA TYR A 328 -4.04 -1.80 -12.66
C TYR A 328 -2.69 -2.34 -12.19
N LEU A 329 -2.68 -3.58 -11.68
CA LEU A 329 -1.51 -4.26 -11.15
C LEU A 329 -1.39 -5.63 -11.85
N PRO A 330 -0.18 -6.23 -11.90
CA PRO A 330 -0.03 -7.59 -12.40
C PRO A 330 -0.92 -8.62 -11.70
N THR A 331 -1.24 -8.40 -10.43
CA THR A 331 -2.05 -9.29 -9.59
C THR A 331 -3.56 -8.98 -9.62
N GLY A 332 -4.00 -8.04 -10.46
CA GLY A 332 -5.41 -7.64 -10.54
C GLY A 332 -5.58 -6.12 -10.55
N MET A 333 -6.73 -5.63 -10.08
CA MET A 333 -7.04 -4.20 -10.15
C MET A 333 -7.70 -3.68 -8.87
N VAL A 334 -7.49 -2.40 -8.60
CA VAL A 334 -8.18 -1.65 -7.56
C VAL A 334 -9.07 -0.61 -8.26
N PRO A 335 -10.37 -0.86 -8.39
CA PRO A 335 -11.24 -0.04 -9.24
C PRO A 335 -11.55 1.33 -8.60
N MET A 336 -11.86 2.31 -9.45
CA MET A 336 -12.30 3.64 -9.03
C MET A 336 -13.70 3.62 -8.38
N PHE A 337 -14.58 2.74 -8.89
CA PHE A 337 -15.92 2.49 -8.33
C PHE A 337 -16.05 1.04 -7.81
N PRO A 338 -17.01 0.76 -6.91
CA PRO A 338 -17.36 -0.62 -6.57
C PRO A 338 -17.66 -1.44 -7.83
N LEU A 339 -17.05 -2.63 -7.93
CA LEU A 339 -17.01 -3.41 -9.17
C LEU A 339 -18.41 -3.81 -9.65
N GLU A 340 -19.36 -4.01 -8.71
CA GLU A 340 -20.74 -4.34 -9.03
C GLU A 340 -21.46 -3.23 -9.81
N LEU A 341 -21.05 -1.97 -9.61
CA LEU A 341 -21.49 -0.84 -10.43
C LEU A 341 -20.67 -0.73 -11.71
N ALA A 342 -19.35 -0.75 -11.57
CA ALA A 342 -18.38 -0.47 -12.63
C ALA A 342 -18.49 -1.48 -13.78
N ALA A 343 -18.49 -2.78 -13.49
CA ALA A 343 -18.65 -3.86 -14.47
C ALA A 343 -20.13 -4.18 -14.79
N GLY A 344 -21.05 -3.56 -14.06
CA GLY A 344 -22.50 -3.78 -14.19
C GLY A 344 -23.20 -2.64 -14.94
N PRO A 345 -24.09 -1.88 -14.27
CA PRO A 345 -24.91 -0.86 -14.92
C PRO A 345 -24.13 0.36 -15.45
N MET A 346 -22.86 0.54 -15.07
CA MET A 346 -22.00 1.56 -15.67
C MET A 346 -21.37 1.10 -16.99
N SER A 347 -21.17 -0.21 -17.17
CA SER A 347 -20.43 -0.80 -18.31
C SER A 347 -21.30 -0.97 -19.55
N LEU A 348 -20.68 -0.97 -20.74
CA LEU A 348 -21.32 -1.29 -22.01
C LEU A 348 -21.52 -2.81 -22.18
N VAL A 349 -22.38 -3.38 -21.35
CA VAL A 349 -22.63 -4.83 -21.30
C VAL A 349 -23.34 -5.34 -22.56
N GLN A 350 -22.75 -6.34 -23.21
CA GLN A 350 -23.31 -7.01 -24.39
C GLN A 350 -24.76 -7.45 -24.19
N GLY A 351 -25.61 -7.14 -25.17
CA GLY A 351 -27.01 -7.53 -25.23
C GLY A 351 -27.94 -6.76 -24.29
N LYS A 352 -27.42 -5.88 -23.44
CA LYS A 352 -28.22 -5.04 -22.52
C LYS A 352 -28.40 -3.64 -23.09
N LEU A 353 -29.46 -2.96 -22.64
CA LEU A 353 -29.63 -1.54 -22.89
C LEU A 353 -28.66 -0.77 -22.00
N CYS A 354 -27.75 -0.03 -22.62
CA CYS A 354 -26.72 0.72 -21.92
C CYS A 354 -26.89 2.22 -22.19
N PRO A 355 -26.95 3.05 -21.14
CA PRO A 355 -26.76 4.49 -21.23
C PRO A 355 -25.34 4.81 -21.74
N ALA A 356 -25.24 5.68 -22.73
CA ALA A 356 -23.95 6.11 -23.28
C ALA A 356 -23.94 7.61 -23.63
N LEU A 357 -22.78 8.25 -23.58
CA LEU A 357 -22.49 9.51 -24.24
C LEU A 357 -21.83 9.20 -25.59
N SER A 358 -22.53 9.45 -26.69
CA SER A 358 -22.12 9.06 -28.03
C SER A 358 -21.61 10.25 -28.85
N PHE A 359 -20.50 10.02 -29.55
CA PHE A 359 -19.86 10.97 -30.46
C PHE A 359 -20.00 10.45 -31.89
N GLY A 360 -20.83 11.12 -32.70
CA GLY A 360 -21.05 10.77 -34.10
C GLY A 360 -20.25 11.69 -35.01
N VAL A 361 -19.44 11.16 -35.91
CA VAL A 361 -18.51 11.95 -36.73
C VAL A 361 -18.51 11.52 -38.19
N ILE A 362 -18.45 12.51 -39.08
CA ILE A 362 -18.20 12.33 -40.51
C ILE A 362 -16.81 12.87 -40.79
N LEU A 363 -15.97 12.04 -41.41
CA LEU A 363 -14.63 12.44 -41.85
C LEU A 363 -14.65 12.77 -43.34
N ASP A 364 -13.86 13.76 -43.75
CA ASP A 364 -13.61 14.02 -45.16
C ASP A 364 -12.60 13.03 -45.75
N GLU A 365 -12.36 13.13 -47.06
CA GLU A 365 -11.40 12.27 -47.77
C GLU A 365 -9.97 12.34 -47.22
N THR A 366 -9.60 13.43 -46.53
CA THR A 366 -8.28 13.57 -45.91
C THR A 366 -8.19 12.90 -44.54
N GLY A 367 -9.33 12.60 -43.90
CA GLY A 367 -9.43 12.13 -42.51
C GLY A 367 -9.62 13.26 -41.49
N ALA A 368 -9.89 14.49 -41.94
CA ALA A 368 -10.28 15.58 -41.07
C ALA A 368 -11.75 15.46 -40.66
N ILE A 369 -12.12 16.03 -39.52
CA ILE A 369 -13.52 16.12 -39.09
C ILE A 369 -14.26 17.10 -40.02
N ALA A 370 -15.26 16.60 -40.74
CA ALA A 370 -16.16 17.39 -41.57
C ALA A 370 -17.43 17.83 -40.81
N ASP A 371 -18.02 16.90 -40.04
CA ASP A 371 -19.18 17.13 -39.18
C ASP A 371 -19.06 16.26 -37.92
N TYR A 372 -19.59 16.75 -36.80
CA TYR A 372 -19.68 15.96 -35.58
C TYR A 372 -20.94 16.29 -34.78
N ARG A 373 -21.35 15.35 -33.91
CA ARG A 373 -22.42 15.55 -32.92
C ARG A 373 -22.15 14.78 -31.64
N ILE A 374 -22.64 15.29 -30.54
CA ILE A 374 -22.53 14.69 -29.21
C ILE A 374 -23.95 14.53 -28.64
N HIS A 375 -24.31 13.32 -28.22
CA HIS A 375 -25.63 13.05 -27.64
C HIS A 375 -25.53 12.06 -26.48
N PRO A 376 -26.24 12.30 -25.36
CA PRO A 376 -26.69 11.20 -24.52
C PRO A 376 -27.48 10.23 -25.41
N SER A 377 -27.31 8.94 -25.17
CA SER A 377 -27.87 7.89 -26.03
C SER A 377 -28.22 6.65 -25.23
N THR A 378 -29.06 5.83 -25.83
CA THR A 378 -29.34 4.46 -25.40
C THR A 378 -28.83 3.54 -26.50
N ILE A 379 -27.93 2.63 -26.13
CA ILE A 379 -27.32 1.67 -27.05
C ILE A 379 -27.59 0.24 -26.61
N LYS A 380 -27.35 -0.73 -27.51
CA LYS A 380 -27.37 -2.15 -27.19
C LYS A 380 -26.12 -2.83 -27.78
N PRO A 381 -25.01 -2.92 -27.03
CA PRO A 381 -23.77 -3.51 -27.53
C PRO A 381 -24.03 -4.91 -28.09
N THR A 382 -23.64 -5.16 -29.33
CA THR A 382 -24.00 -6.38 -30.07
C THR A 382 -22.96 -7.47 -29.86
N TYR A 383 -21.67 -7.11 -29.96
CA TYR A 383 -20.54 -8.00 -29.77
C TYR A 383 -19.56 -7.42 -28.77
N ARG A 384 -19.09 -8.28 -27.87
CA ARG A 384 -17.87 -8.08 -27.09
C ARG A 384 -16.76 -8.88 -27.75
N LEU A 385 -15.78 -8.19 -28.31
CA LEU A 385 -14.66 -8.77 -29.04
C LEU A 385 -13.36 -8.48 -28.32
N THR A 386 -12.39 -9.36 -28.48
CA THR A 386 -10.99 -9.11 -28.12
C THR A 386 -10.26 -8.39 -29.24
N TYR A 387 -9.09 -7.80 -28.94
CA TYR A 387 -8.21 -7.25 -29.98
C TYR A 387 -7.80 -8.33 -30.99
N GLU A 388 -7.56 -9.55 -30.50
CA GLU A 388 -7.19 -10.71 -31.28
C GLU A 388 -8.33 -11.14 -32.21
N ASP A 389 -9.58 -11.17 -31.73
CA ASP A 389 -10.76 -11.45 -32.57
C ASP A 389 -10.82 -10.48 -33.75
N VAL A 390 -10.68 -9.18 -33.48
CA VAL A 390 -10.78 -8.14 -34.52
C VAL A 390 -9.62 -8.22 -35.51
N ASP A 391 -8.41 -8.52 -35.04
CA ASP A 391 -7.25 -8.73 -35.92
C ASP A 391 -7.47 -9.94 -36.83
N GLU A 392 -8.01 -11.05 -36.32
CA GLU A 392 -8.38 -12.21 -37.11
C GLU A 392 -9.48 -11.87 -38.14
N MET A 393 -10.53 -11.14 -37.73
CA MET A 393 -11.61 -10.70 -38.61
C MET A 393 -11.09 -9.82 -39.76
N LEU A 394 -10.13 -8.94 -39.47
CA LEU A 394 -9.47 -8.08 -40.46
C LEU A 394 -8.55 -8.88 -41.39
N HIS A 395 -7.87 -9.89 -40.87
CA HIS A 395 -6.97 -10.75 -41.64
C HIS A 395 -7.74 -11.67 -42.61
N LEU A 396 -8.81 -12.32 -42.13
CA LEU A 396 -9.64 -13.24 -42.90
C LEU A 396 -10.60 -12.56 -43.89
N ASP A 397 -10.66 -11.22 -43.86
CA ASP A 397 -11.52 -10.40 -44.72
C ASP A 397 -13.00 -10.84 -44.66
N LEU A 398 -13.53 -11.09 -43.45
CA LEU A 398 -14.90 -11.56 -43.26
C LEU A 398 -15.94 -10.63 -43.91
N GLN A 399 -16.74 -11.16 -44.83
CA GLN A 399 -17.71 -10.37 -45.61
C GLN A 399 -19.01 -10.05 -44.84
N HIS A 400 -19.29 -10.80 -43.78
CA HIS A 400 -20.51 -10.66 -42.98
C HIS A 400 -20.46 -9.52 -41.95
N GLU A 401 -19.28 -8.90 -41.75
CA GLU A 401 -19.01 -7.87 -40.75
C GLU A 401 -18.32 -6.64 -41.40
N PRO A 402 -18.97 -5.96 -42.36
CA PRO A 402 -18.35 -4.88 -43.13
C PRO A 402 -18.00 -3.65 -42.29
N GLU A 403 -18.69 -3.42 -41.17
CA GLU A 403 -18.50 -2.25 -40.31
C GLU A 403 -17.09 -2.22 -39.70
N VAL A 404 -16.54 -3.37 -39.28
CA VAL A 404 -15.19 -3.48 -38.72
C VAL A 404 -14.13 -3.05 -39.74
N LYS A 405 -14.30 -3.43 -41.01
CA LYS A 405 -13.41 -3.01 -42.10
C LYS A 405 -13.50 -1.52 -42.37
N ILE A 406 -14.72 -0.96 -42.30
CA ILE A 406 -14.96 0.47 -42.47
C ILE A 406 -14.29 1.26 -41.34
N LEU A 407 -14.47 0.82 -40.08
CA LEU A 407 -13.80 1.42 -38.91
C LEU A 407 -12.28 1.41 -39.06
N ASN A 408 -11.70 0.26 -39.43
CA ASN A 408 -10.24 0.14 -39.64
C ASN A 408 -9.73 1.07 -40.76
N ARG A 409 -10.47 1.15 -41.87
CA ARG A 409 -10.11 2.03 -42.99
C ARG A 409 -10.07 3.50 -42.55
N TRP A 410 -11.11 3.94 -41.83
CA TRP A 410 -11.17 5.31 -41.35
C TRP A 410 -10.16 5.59 -40.24
N ALA A 411 -9.86 4.63 -39.37
CA ALA A 411 -8.78 4.75 -38.40
C ALA A 411 -7.42 4.98 -39.09
N LYS A 412 -7.11 4.22 -40.14
CA LYS A 412 -5.87 4.41 -40.92
C LYS A 412 -5.82 5.78 -41.60
N GLN A 413 -6.94 6.22 -42.19
CA GLN A 413 -7.04 7.54 -42.81
C GLN A 413 -6.86 8.64 -41.77
N ARG A 414 -7.48 8.49 -40.61
CA ARG A 414 -7.38 9.42 -39.49
C ARG A 414 -5.96 9.50 -38.93
N HIS A 415 -5.28 8.37 -38.75
CA HIS A 415 -3.89 8.32 -38.35
C HIS A 415 -2.98 9.05 -39.36
N ALA A 416 -3.18 8.82 -40.66
CA ALA A 416 -2.43 9.50 -41.72
C ALA A 416 -2.67 11.02 -41.69
N TRP A 417 -3.91 11.44 -41.46
CA TRP A 417 -4.24 12.85 -41.24
C TRP A 417 -3.48 13.43 -40.05
N ARG A 418 -3.53 12.81 -38.87
CA ARG A 418 -2.81 13.30 -37.67
C ARG A 418 -1.31 13.41 -37.92
N LYS A 419 -0.73 12.45 -38.66
CA LYS A 419 0.68 12.49 -39.06
C LYS A 419 0.99 13.71 -39.93
N SER A 420 0.10 14.06 -40.86
CA SER A 420 0.23 15.30 -41.66
C SER A 420 0.13 16.57 -40.80
N GLN A 421 -0.52 16.49 -39.64
CA GLN A 421 -0.60 17.58 -38.64
C GLN A 421 0.59 17.58 -37.65
N GLY A 422 1.60 16.74 -37.89
CA GLY A 422 2.81 16.65 -37.07
C GLY A 422 2.65 15.81 -35.82
N SER A 423 1.73 14.83 -35.80
CA SER A 423 1.71 13.83 -34.72
C SER A 423 3.02 13.03 -34.69
N ILE A 424 3.44 12.65 -33.49
CA ILE A 424 4.70 11.95 -33.24
C ILE A 424 4.33 10.54 -32.81
N ASN A 425 4.66 9.57 -33.65
CA ASN A 425 4.47 8.16 -33.32
C ASN A 425 5.78 7.58 -32.75
N ILE A 426 5.72 7.16 -31.49
CA ILE A 426 6.82 6.48 -30.81
C ILE A 426 6.36 5.05 -30.56
N GLN A 427 7.03 4.12 -31.23
CA GLN A 427 6.72 2.71 -31.10
C GLN A 427 7.86 2.03 -30.35
N MET A 428 7.59 1.63 -29.12
CA MET A 428 8.48 0.84 -28.28
C MET A 428 7.83 -0.53 -28.06
N PRO A 429 8.62 -1.61 -28.00
CA PRO A 429 8.14 -2.90 -27.49
C PRO A 429 7.67 -2.72 -26.03
N GLU A 430 6.42 -3.08 -25.75
CA GLU A 430 5.82 -2.95 -24.41
C GLU A 430 5.49 -4.33 -23.86
N SER A 431 5.64 -4.51 -22.54
CA SER A 431 5.36 -5.78 -21.87
C SER A 431 4.00 -5.74 -21.18
N SER A 432 3.17 -6.76 -21.38
CA SER A 432 2.05 -7.07 -20.49
C SER A 432 2.54 -8.05 -19.41
N ILE A 433 2.33 -7.70 -18.15
CA ILE A 433 2.71 -8.53 -17.01
C ILE A 433 1.45 -8.90 -16.24
N LYS A 434 1.16 -10.20 -16.16
CA LYS A 434 0.04 -10.75 -15.40
C LYS A 434 0.53 -11.81 -14.43
N VAL A 435 -0.09 -11.87 -13.26
CA VAL A 435 0.17 -12.86 -12.23
C VAL A 435 -1.11 -13.60 -11.94
N LYS A 436 -1.10 -14.91 -12.21
CA LYS A 436 -2.23 -15.81 -11.94
C LYS A 436 -2.12 -16.41 -10.54
N ASP A 437 -3.14 -17.17 -10.15
CA ASP A 437 -3.15 -17.95 -8.92
C ASP A 437 -1.89 -18.84 -8.81
N ASN A 438 -1.38 -19.00 -7.58
CA ASN A 438 -0.09 -19.67 -7.27
C ASN A 438 1.17 -18.92 -7.73
N ASP A 439 1.10 -17.60 -7.85
CA ASP A 439 2.20 -16.74 -8.25
C ASP A 439 2.79 -17.11 -9.63
N GLU A 440 1.99 -17.64 -10.57
CA GLU A 440 2.42 -17.87 -11.94
C GLU A 440 2.54 -16.52 -12.66
N ILE A 441 3.75 -16.18 -13.14
CA ILE A 441 4.04 -14.88 -13.76
C ILE A 441 4.14 -15.05 -15.27
N ILE A 442 3.32 -14.30 -15.98
CA ILE A 442 3.25 -14.24 -17.44
C ILE A 442 3.76 -12.87 -17.86
N VAL A 443 4.79 -12.86 -18.69
CA VAL A 443 5.33 -11.65 -19.33
C VAL A 443 5.23 -11.86 -20.83
N GLU A 444 4.37 -11.09 -21.48
CA GLU A 444 4.10 -11.18 -22.91
C GLU A 444 4.46 -9.85 -23.58
N LEU A 445 5.15 -9.94 -24.72
CA LEU A 445 5.40 -8.78 -25.56
C LEU A 445 4.09 -8.38 -26.25
N GLN A 446 3.70 -7.12 -26.11
CA GLN A 446 2.57 -6.57 -26.84
C GLN A 446 2.95 -6.34 -28.30
N GLU A 447 2.36 -7.13 -29.19
CA GLU A 447 2.56 -7.00 -30.62
C GLU A 447 1.82 -5.80 -31.22
N VAL A 448 2.28 -5.39 -32.40
CA VAL A 448 1.65 -4.33 -33.18
C VAL A 448 0.32 -4.84 -33.72
N SER A 449 -0.77 -4.28 -33.21
CA SER A 449 -2.12 -4.74 -33.52
C SER A 449 -2.91 -3.69 -34.32
N PRO A 450 -3.40 -4.02 -35.53
CA PRO A 450 -4.33 -3.18 -36.29
C PRO A 450 -5.59 -2.80 -35.50
N SER A 451 -6.14 -3.72 -34.71
CA SER A 451 -7.32 -3.47 -33.88
C SER A 451 -7.02 -2.51 -32.73
N ARG A 452 -5.86 -2.63 -32.06
CA ARG A 452 -5.41 -1.64 -31.06
C ARG A 452 -5.22 -0.27 -31.66
N GLN A 453 -4.64 -0.17 -32.87
CA GLN A 453 -4.53 1.10 -33.59
C GLN A 453 -5.91 1.68 -33.92
N LEU A 454 -6.84 0.84 -34.39
CA LEU A 454 -8.22 1.25 -34.70
C LEU A 454 -8.89 1.88 -33.48
N VAL A 455 -8.92 1.17 -32.35
CA VAL A 455 -9.55 1.65 -31.12
C VAL A 455 -8.85 2.92 -30.63
N ALA A 456 -7.52 2.95 -30.59
CA ALA A 456 -6.76 4.14 -30.18
C ALA A 456 -7.10 5.38 -31.02
N GLU A 457 -7.20 5.26 -32.35
CA GLU A 457 -7.59 6.37 -33.23
C GLU A 457 -9.01 6.85 -32.96
N MET A 458 -9.95 5.93 -32.73
CA MET A 458 -11.33 6.29 -32.40
C MET A 458 -11.41 7.01 -31.05
N MET A 459 -10.66 6.56 -30.04
CA MET A 459 -10.62 7.23 -28.73
C MET A 459 -10.00 8.64 -28.82
N ILE A 460 -8.92 8.79 -29.60
CA ILE A 460 -8.30 10.10 -29.88
C ILE A 460 -9.30 11.01 -30.60
N LEU A 461 -10.07 10.48 -31.56
CA LEU A 461 -11.07 11.22 -32.31
C LEU A 461 -12.22 11.71 -31.41
N ALA A 462 -12.76 10.87 -30.52
CA ALA A 462 -13.75 11.29 -29.53
C ALA A 462 -13.22 12.39 -28.61
N GLY A 463 -11.97 12.26 -28.13
CA GLY A 463 -11.36 13.28 -27.28
C GLY A 463 -11.07 14.60 -28.00
N GLU A 464 -10.76 14.56 -29.30
CA GLU A 464 -10.66 15.78 -30.12
C GLU A 464 -12.04 16.45 -30.26
N ILE A 465 -13.09 15.67 -30.56
CA ILE A 465 -14.45 16.19 -30.68
C ILE A 465 -14.90 16.86 -29.37
N ALA A 466 -14.70 16.18 -28.24
CA ALA A 466 -15.01 16.75 -26.92
C ALA A 466 -14.21 18.02 -26.65
N GLY A 467 -12.90 18.02 -26.94
CA GLY A 467 -12.06 19.20 -26.79
C GLY A 467 -12.50 20.38 -27.67
N ARG A 468 -12.84 20.13 -28.94
CA ARG A 468 -13.33 21.16 -29.88
C ARG A 468 -14.66 21.74 -29.41
N TYR A 469 -15.62 20.88 -29.05
CA TYR A 469 -16.93 21.30 -28.58
C TYR A 469 -16.83 22.15 -27.30
N CYS A 470 -16.08 21.68 -26.31
CA CYS A 470 -15.90 22.43 -25.06
C CYS A 470 -15.18 23.77 -25.28
N GLN A 471 -14.21 23.81 -26.20
CA GLN A 471 -13.54 25.06 -26.55
C GLN A 471 -14.48 26.05 -27.24
N GLU A 472 -15.28 25.60 -28.20
CA GLU A 472 -16.24 26.42 -28.96
C GLU A 472 -17.33 27.02 -28.05
N HIS A 473 -17.78 26.25 -27.06
CA HIS A 473 -18.84 26.64 -26.12
C HIS A 473 -18.31 27.19 -24.78
N GLU A 474 -17.01 27.44 -24.66
CA GLU A 474 -16.34 27.94 -23.45
C GLU A 474 -16.59 27.11 -22.17
N ILE A 475 -16.79 25.80 -22.32
CA ILE A 475 -17.07 24.86 -21.23
C ILE A 475 -15.75 24.48 -20.54
N PRO A 476 -15.59 24.75 -19.23
CA PRO A 476 -14.39 24.37 -18.50
C PRO A 476 -14.38 22.85 -18.27
N VAL A 477 -13.43 22.17 -18.90
CA VAL A 477 -13.14 20.74 -18.73
C VAL A 477 -11.63 20.52 -18.52
N PRO A 478 -11.21 19.32 -18.11
CA PRO A 478 -9.79 18.94 -18.10
C PRO A 478 -9.21 18.79 -19.51
N PHE A 479 -8.80 19.90 -20.14
CA PHE A 479 -8.04 19.85 -21.38
C PHE A 479 -6.67 19.22 -21.11
N ARG A 480 -6.23 18.34 -22.02
CA ARG A 480 -4.93 17.69 -21.95
C ARG A 480 -4.07 18.16 -23.10
N GLY A 481 -3.01 18.88 -22.79
CA GLY A 481 -2.04 19.39 -23.75
C GLY A 481 -0.67 18.78 -23.56
N GLN A 482 0.18 19.00 -24.55
CA GLN A 482 1.59 18.64 -24.48
C GLN A 482 2.36 19.66 -25.31
N PRO A 483 3.33 20.40 -24.72
CA PRO A 483 4.16 21.34 -25.46
C PRO A 483 4.87 20.68 -26.64
N GLN A 484 5.24 21.49 -27.65
CA GLN A 484 6.02 20.99 -28.78
C GLN A 484 7.41 20.53 -28.28
N PRO A 485 7.81 19.27 -28.52
CA PRO A 485 9.15 18.82 -28.18
C PRO A 485 10.20 19.44 -29.10
N GLU A 486 11.40 19.63 -28.55
CA GLU A 486 12.62 19.83 -29.32
C GLU A 486 13.16 18.44 -29.72
N LEU A 487 12.71 17.95 -30.87
CA LEU A 487 13.15 16.66 -31.39
C LEU A 487 14.60 16.75 -31.91
N PRO A 488 15.37 15.65 -31.85
CA PRO A 488 16.69 15.62 -32.46
C PRO A 488 16.59 15.90 -33.97
N PRO A 489 17.58 16.60 -34.57
CA PRO A 489 17.60 16.83 -36.01
C PRO A 489 17.56 15.52 -36.80
N ASP A 490 16.98 15.54 -38.00
CA ASP A 490 16.88 14.35 -38.85
C ASP A 490 18.26 13.73 -39.14
N GLU A 491 19.31 14.55 -39.29
CA GLU A 491 20.69 14.10 -39.47
C GLU A 491 21.19 13.24 -38.30
N GLU A 492 20.84 13.60 -37.06
CA GLU A 492 21.20 12.83 -35.86
C GLU A 492 20.36 11.55 -35.76
N LEU A 493 19.06 11.63 -36.07
CA LEU A 493 18.17 10.46 -36.04
C LEU A 493 18.57 9.41 -37.07
N ILE A 494 19.06 9.82 -38.25
CA ILE A 494 19.54 8.92 -39.31
C ILE A 494 20.75 8.10 -38.84
N LEU A 495 21.62 8.67 -38.00
CA LEU A 495 22.76 7.96 -37.43
C LEU A 495 22.35 6.89 -36.42
N LEU A 496 21.16 7.01 -35.82
CA LEU A 496 20.61 6.01 -34.91
C LEU A 496 19.95 4.87 -35.69
N PRO A 497 20.18 3.61 -35.28
CA PRO A 497 19.47 2.45 -35.80
C PRO A 497 17.95 2.63 -35.75
N ALA A 498 17.29 2.23 -36.83
CA ALA A 498 15.83 2.26 -36.92
C ALA A 498 15.19 1.35 -35.86
N GLY A 499 13.94 1.64 -35.50
CA GLY A 499 13.20 0.86 -34.50
C GLY A 499 13.42 1.39 -33.07
N PRO A 500 13.52 0.51 -32.05
CA PRO A 500 13.47 0.90 -30.64
C PRO A 500 14.52 1.93 -30.22
N VAL A 501 15.73 1.91 -30.81
CA VAL A 501 16.80 2.88 -30.48
C VAL A 501 16.37 4.30 -30.84
N ARG A 502 15.92 4.52 -32.09
CA ARG A 502 15.40 5.82 -32.54
C ARG A 502 14.13 6.22 -31.79
N SER A 503 13.20 5.29 -31.56
CA SER A 503 12.00 5.54 -30.75
C SER A 503 12.35 5.98 -29.33
N CYS A 504 13.35 5.36 -28.70
CA CYS A 504 13.81 5.72 -27.36
C CYS A 504 14.44 7.13 -27.33
N ALA A 505 15.20 7.50 -28.37
CA ALA A 505 15.74 8.85 -28.52
C ALA A 505 14.63 9.91 -28.66
N LEU A 506 13.63 9.67 -29.51
CA LEU A 506 12.46 10.53 -29.64
C LEU A 506 11.69 10.67 -28.33
N ARG A 507 11.42 9.54 -27.64
CA ARG A 507 10.69 9.49 -26.36
C ARG A 507 11.35 10.35 -25.29
N ARG A 508 12.68 10.42 -25.26
CA ARG A 508 13.43 11.22 -24.28
C ARG A 508 13.20 12.73 -24.44
N CYS A 509 12.92 13.19 -25.65
CA CYS A 509 12.68 14.61 -25.93
C CYS A 509 11.22 15.03 -25.71
N MET A 510 10.33 14.08 -25.41
CA MET A 510 8.91 14.36 -25.22
C MET A 510 8.67 15.05 -23.87
N PRO A 511 8.10 16.27 -23.85
CA PRO A 511 7.64 16.88 -22.61
C PRO A 511 6.46 16.09 -22.05
N ARG A 512 6.21 16.21 -20.74
CA ARG A 512 5.04 15.59 -20.13
C ARG A 512 3.77 16.25 -20.64
N SER A 513 2.68 15.48 -20.71
CA SER A 513 1.36 16.07 -20.93
C SER A 513 0.90 16.78 -19.66
N GLU A 514 0.24 17.91 -19.81
CA GLU A 514 -0.30 18.72 -18.73
C GLU A 514 -1.82 18.80 -18.87
N MET A 515 -2.51 18.86 -17.73
CA MET A 515 -3.95 19.02 -17.67
C MET A 515 -4.29 20.42 -17.19
N THR A 516 -5.10 21.14 -17.97
CA THR A 516 -5.44 22.54 -17.75
C THR A 516 -6.93 22.77 -17.99
N THR A 517 -7.47 23.86 -17.44
CA THR A 517 -8.85 24.30 -17.74
C THR A 517 -8.94 25.17 -19.00
N ILE A 518 -7.79 25.42 -19.64
CA ILE A 518 -7.64 26.21 -20.86
C ILE A 518 -7.23 25.25 -21.98
N PRO A 519 -7.89 25.30 -23.16
CA PRO A 519 -7.49 24.52 -24.32
C PRO A 519 -6.06 24.80 -24.75
N ASN A 520 -5.30 23.75 -25.04
CA ASN A 520 -3.94 23.83 -25.53
C ASN A 520 -3.62 22.69 -26.50
N ARG A 521 -2.59 22.89 -27.33
CA ARG A 521 -2.16 21.91 -28.33
C ARG A 521 -1.60 20.67 -27.65
N HIS A 522 -1.92 19.50 -28.19
CA HIS A 522 -1.31 18.23 -27.82
C HIS A 522 -0.33 17.78 -28.91
N ALA A 523 0.95 18.10 -28.74
CA ALA A 523 1.96 17.95 -29.80
C ALA A 523 2.08 16.52 -30.35
N SER A 524 2.26 15.51 -29.49
CA SER A 524 2.37 14.11 -29.97
C SER A 524 1.13 13.59 -30.69
N LEU A 525 -0.06 14.10 -30.36
CA LEU A 525 -1.29 13.68 -31.02
C LEU A 525 -1.54 14.43 -32.33
N GLY A 526 -0.85 15.56 -32.57
CA GLY A 526 -1.06 16.41 -33.73
C GLY A 526 -2.38 17.18 -33.68
N LEU A 527 -2.89 17.49 -32.48
CA LEU A 527 -4.22 18.09 -32.27
C LEU A 527 -4.12 19.46 -31.60
N ASN A 528 -4.92 20.42 -32.06
CA ASN A 528 -4.95 21.78 -31.49
C ASN A 528 -5.64 21.85 -30.12
N THR A 529 -6.55 20.92 -29.85
CA THR A 529 -7.25 20.78 -28.58
C THR A 529 -7.60 19.32 -28.37
N TYR A 530 -7.57 18.86 -27.13
CA TYR A 530 -7.88 17.48 -26.76
C TYR A 530 -8.37 17.42 -25.31
N SER A 531 -9.43 16.68 -25.05
CA SER A 531 -9.91 16.35 -23.71
C SER A 531 -10.18 14.86 -23.63
N GLN A 532 -9.80 14.22 -22.53
CA GLN A 532 -10.11 12.82 -22.33
C GLN A 532 -11.58 12.68 -21.90
N VAL A 533 -12.28 11.76 -22.56
CA VAL A 533 -13.73 11.55 -22.36
C VAL A 533 -14.13 10.08 -22.49
N THR A 534 -13.19 9.20 -22.81
CA THR A 534 -13.46 7.84 -23.30
C THR A 534 -13.30 6.76 -22.24
N SER A 535 -12.97 7.13 -20.99
CA SER A 535 -12.84 6.14 -19.91
C SER A 535 -13.41 6.63 -18.58
N PRO A 536 -14.68 7.09 -18.53
CA PRO A 536 -15.27 7.71 -17.35
C PRO A 536 -15.51 6.76 -16.18
N ILE A 537 -15.49 5.44 -16.39
CA ILE A 537 -15.61 4.45 -15.30
C ILE A 537 -14.28 4.36 -14.52
N ARG A 538 -13.14 4.52 -15.20
CA ARG A 538 -11.80 4.32 -14.62
C ARG A 538 -10.91 5.56 -14.58
N ARG A 539 -11.35 6.71 -15.11
CA ARG A 539 -10.64 8.00 -15.02
C ARG A 539 -11.61 9.08 -14.59
N TYR A 540 -11.37 9.66 -13.42
CA TYR A 540 -12.24 10.70 -12.87
C TYR A 540 -12.29 11.95 -13.74
N THR A 541 -11.21 12.27 -14.43
CA THR A 541 -11.11 13.41 -15.35
C THR A 541 -12.06 13.29 -16.53
N ASP A 542 -12.28 12.07 -17.02
CA ASP A 542 -13.22 11.78 -18.09
C ASP A 542 -14.65 11.95 -17.58
N LEU A 543 -14.93 11.49 -16.35
CA LEU A 543 -16.22 11.70 -15.68
C LEU A 543 -16.54 13.20 -15.49
N LEU A 544 -15.54 14.03 -15.12
CA LEU A 544 -15.70 15.49 -15.06
C LEU A 544 -16.11 16.08 -16.42
N THR A 545 -15.48 15.62 -17.50
CA THR A 545 -15.85 16.01 -18.87
C THR A 545 -17.29 15.60 -19.19
N HIS A 546 -17.72 14.39 -18.78
CA HIS A 546 -19.10 13.93 -18.96
C HIS A 546 -20.12 14.81 -18.22
N PHE A 547 -19.86 15.15 -16.96
CA PHE A 547 -20.75 16.03 -16.18
C PHE A 547 -20.98 17.38 -16.88
N GLN A 548 -19.90 17.99 -17.36
CA GLN A 548 -19.96 19.30 -18.02
C GLN A 548 -20.66 19.23 -19.39
N LEU A 549 -20.27 18.27 -20.24
CA LEU A 549 -20.88 18.08 -21.55
C LEU A 549 -22.38 17.83 -21.43
N LYS A 550 -22.80 16.90 -20.57
CA LYS A 550 -24.21 16.54 -20.46
C LYS A 550 -25.05 17.65 -19.85
N ALA A 551 -24.54 18.38 -18.86
CA ALA A 551 -25.23 19.56 -18.33
C ALA A 551 -25.45 20.61 -19.43
N HIS A 552 -24.42 20.91 -20.21
CA HIS A 552 -24.55 21.85 -21.33
C HIS A 552 -25.54 21.34 -22.40
N LEU A 553 -25.51 20.05 -22.75
CA LEU A 553 -26.43 19.46 -23.73
C LEU A 553 -27.90 19.50 -23.29
N ARG A 554 -28.17 19.50 -21.99
CA ARG A 554 -29.51 19.72 -21.43
C ARG A 554 -29.92 21.19 -21.36
N GLY A 555 -28.97 22.12 -21.51
CA GLY A 555 -29.19 23.55 -21.26
C GLY A 555 -29.20 23.90 -19.76
N ASP A 556 -28.67 23.01 -18.91
CA ASP A 556 -28.55 23.24 -17.47
C ASP A 556 -27.37 24.16 -17.15
N GLN A 557 -27.34 24.66 -15.90
CA GLN A 557 -26.13 25.27 -15.36
C GLN A 557 -25.01 24.22 -15.24
N LEU A 558 -23.80 24.61 -15.65
CA LEU A 558 -22.61 23.78 -15.52
C LEU A 558 -22.32 23.43 -14.05
N PRO A 559 -22.14 22.14 -13.69
CA PRO A 559 -21.89 21.73 -12.30
C PRO A 559 -20.62 22.32 -11.69
N PHE A 560 -19.60 22.55 -12.51
CA PHE A 560 -18.31 23.07 -12.04
C PHE A 560 -17.95 24.36 -12.77
N THR A 561 -17.65 25.39 -12.01
CA THR A 561 -17.02 26.61 -12.55
C THR A 561 -15.57 26.31 -12.94
N ARG A 562 -14.94 27.22 -13.70
CA ARG A 562 -13.52 27.07 -14.06
C ARG A 562 -12.62 26.97 -12.83
N ASP A 563 -12.85 27.80 -11.82
CA ASP A 563 -12.06 27.80 -10.57
C ASP A 563 -12.25 26.50 -9.80
N ARG A 564 -13.50 26.03 -9.70
CA ARG A 564 -13.80 24.75 -9.05
C ARG A 564 -13.18 23.57 -9.79
N MET A 565 -13.23 23.57 -11.12
CA MET A 565 -12.57 22.56 -11.95
C MET A 565 -11.05 22.56 -11.66
N GLN A 566 -10.42 23.73 -11.59
CA GLN A 566 -8.99 23.85 -11.30
C GLN A 566 -8.64 23.31 -9.90
N GLU A 567 -9.44 23.61 -8.87
CA GLU A 567 -9.27 23.05 -7.52
C GLU A 567 -9.33 21.52 -7.53
N ILE A 568 -10.33 20.95 -8.22
CA ILE A 568 -10.50 19.50 -8.34
C ILE A 568 -9.28 18.89 -9.03
N LEU A 569 -8.81 19.48 -10.13
CA LEU A 569 -7.65 18.98 -10.87
C LEU A 569 -6.37 18.93 -10.02
N TYR A 570 -6.14 19.93 -9.15
CA TYR A 570 -5.01 19.88 -8.23
C TYR A 570 -5.09 18.70 -7.25
N SER A 571 -6.28 18.39 -6.75
CA SER A 571 -6.47 17.25 -5.82
C SER A 571 -6.27 15.89 -6.52
N VAL A 572 -6.78 15.77 -7.75
CA VAL A 572 -6.76 14.53 -8.54
C VAL A 572 -5.35 14.20 -9.04
N ALA A 573 -4.54 15.22 -9.33
CA ALA A 573 -3.18 15.04 -9.83
C ALA A 573 -2.29 14.23 -8.87
N SER A 574 -2.40 14.47 -7.55
CA SER A 574 -1.58 13.76 -6.56
C SER A 574 -1.91 12.27 -6.49
N SER A 575 -3.20 11.93 -6.45
CA SER A 575 -3.67 10.54 -6.36
C SER A 575 -3.37 9.77 -7.65
N ALA A 576 -3.55 10.40 -8.82
CA ALA A 576 -3.18 9.82 -10.11
C ALA A 576 -1.66 9.57 -10.26
N GLN A 577 -0.82 10.50 -9.77
CA GLN A 577 0.63 10.34 -9.76
C GLN A 577 1.05 9.17 -8.86
N GLU A 578 0.41 9.04 -7.70
CA GLU A 578 0.67 7.94 -6.78
C GLU A 578 0.27 6.58 -7.38
N ALA A 579 -0.93 6.48 -7.97
CA ALA A 579 -1.38 5.29 -8.68
C ALA A 579 -0.36 4.86 -9.76
N THR A 580 0.05 5.81 -10.62
CA THR A 580 1.06 5.57 -11.67
C THR A 580 2.39 5.09 -11.09
N SER A 581 2.80 5.63 -9.94
CA SER A 581 4.04 5.20 -9.27
C SER A 581 3.94 3.76 -8.76
N VAL A 582 2.82 3.42 -8.11
CA VAL A 582 2.57 2.07 -7.58
C VAL A 582 2.50 1.05 -8.71
N GLU A 583 1.77 1.35 -9.79
CA GLU A 583 1.68 0.49 -10.97
C GLU A 583 3.07 0.21 -11.56
N ARG A 584 3.85 1.26 -11.82
CA ARG A 584 5.21 1.13 -12.37
C ARG A 584 6.13 0.30 -11.46
N GLN A 585 6.11 0.55 -10.15
CA GLN A 585 6.95 -0.17 -9.19
C GLN A 585 6.52 -1.62 -9.03
N THR A 586 5.22 -1.90 -9.08
CA THR A 586 4.69 -3.26 -9.02
C THR A 586 5.02 -4.03 -10.29
N ASN A 587 4.84 -3.42 -11.48
CA ASN A 587 5.28 -4.01 -12.75
C ASN A 587 6.78 -4.33 -12.70
N ARG A 588 7.60 -3.37 -12.27
CA ARG A 588 9.06 -3.53 -12.10
C ARG A 588 9.41 -4.71 -11.18
N TYR A 589 8.74 -4.83 -10.04
CA TYR A 589 8.92 -5.94 -9.11
C TYR A 589 8.66 -7.29 -9.77
N TRP A 590 7.51 -7.43 -10.45
CA TRP A 590 7.16 -8.70 -11.10
C TRP A 590 8.02 -9.00 -12.32
N SER A 591 8.51 -8.00 -13.06
CA SER A 591 9.53 -8.21 -14.10
C SER A 591 10.81 -8.82 -13.51
N LEU A 592 11.27 -8.31 -12.37
CA LEU A 592 12.46 -8.82 -11.70
C LEU A 592 12.26 -10.21 -11.15
N GLU A 593 11.08 -10.49 -10.59
CA GLU A 593 10.74 -11.80 -10.06
C GLU A 593 10.65 -12.84 -11.18
N PHE A 594 10.03 -12.49 -12.31
CA PHE A 594 10.02 -13.33 -13.51
C PHE A 594 11.46 -13.67 -13.95
N LEU A 595 12.31 -12.66 -14.13
CA LEU A 595 13.71 -12.83 -14.53
C LEU A 595 14.51 -13.63 -13.49
N ARG A 596 14.21 -13.48 -12.19
CA ARG A 596 14.84 -14.27 -11.12
C ARG A 596 14.52 -15.76 -11.26
N ARG A 597 13.27 -16.09 -11.59
CA ARG A 597 12.81 -17.48 -11.80
C ARG A 597 13.34 -18.08 -13.10
N GLN A 598 13.59 -17.25 -14.11
CA GLN A 598 14.18 -17.63 -15.40
C GLN A 598 15.71 -17.47 -15.45
N GLY A 599 16.40 -17.71 -14.32
CA GLY A 599 17.85 -17.46 -14.20
C GLY A 599 18.72 -18.18 -15.22
N ASP A 600 18.30 -19.35 -15.69
CA ASP A 600 19.03 -20.14 -16.68
C ASP A 600 18.76 -19.69 -18.12
N GLN A 601 17.71 -18.91 -18.39
CA GLN A 601 17.36 -18.47 -19.73
C GLN A 601 18.30 -17.38 -20.24
N VAL A 602 18.53 -17.41 -21.55
CA VAL A 602 19.35 -16.43 -22.28
C VAL A 602 18.42 -15.54 -23.09
N TRP A 603 18.62 -14.24 -22.99
CA TRP A 603 17.79 -13.21 -23.62
C TRP A 603 18.59 -12.40 -24.62
N GLN A 604 17.95 -11.99 -25.72
CA GLN A 604 18.53 -11.07 -26.68
C GLN A 604 18.35 -9.63 -26.18
N ALA A 605 19.47 -8.97 -25.90
CA ALA A 605 19.50 -7.58 -25.46
C ALA A 605 19.89 -6.63 -26.60
N LEU A 606 19.22 -5.49 -26.67
CA LEU A 606 19.50 -4.36 -27.56
C LEU A 606 19.92 -3.13 -26.75
N VAL A 607 21.07 -2.52 -27.05
CA VAL A 607 21.50 -1.28 -26.39
C VAL A 607 20.65 -0.10 -26.89
N LEU A 608 19.80 0.47 -26.04
CA LEU A 608 18.91 1.58 -26.42
C LEU A 608 19.58 2.95 -26.29
N ARG A 609 20.17 3.23 -25.13
CA ARG A 609 20.78 4.53 -24.82
C ARG A 609 21.73 4.44 -23.63
N TRP A 610 22.58 5.44 -23.48
CA TRP A 610 23.33 5.66 -22.25
C TRP A 610 22.47 6.29 -21.16
N LEU A 611 22.58 5.76 -19.94
CA LEU A 611 22.08 6.40 -18.72
C LEU A 611 23.17 7.28 -18.11
N ARG A 612 24.38 6.71 -17.99
CA ARG A 612 25.63 7.37 -17.59
C ARG A 612 26.77 6.74 -18.37
N GLU A 613 27.15 7.38 -19.49
CA GLU A 613 28.16 6.84 -20.42
C GLU A 613 29.53 6.70 -19.77
N GLU A 614 29.94 7.68 -18.97
CA GLU A 614 31.20 7.67 -18.20
C GLU A 614 31.31 6.52 -17.17
N GLU A 615 30.18 5.96 -16.73
CA GLU A 615 30.12 4.82 -15.83
C GLU A 615 29.91 3.48 -16.57
N ASN A 616 29.88 3.49 -17.90
CA ASN A 616 29.44 2.38 -18.76
C ASN A 616 28.05 1.86 -18.39
N LEU A 617 27.14 2.72 -17.91
CA LEU A 617 25.78 2.34 -17.57
C LEU A 617 24.82 2.72 -18.70
N GLY A 618 24.30 1.72 -19.39
CA GLY A 618 23.28 1.91 -20.43
C GLY A 618 21.93 1.32 -20.04
N LEU A 619 20.95 1.62 -20.88
CA LEU A 619 19.62 1.02 -20.87
C LEU A 619 19.57 0.01 -22.01
N ILE A 620 19.21 -1.23 -21.69
CA ILE A 620 19.04 -2.32 -22.64
C ILE A 620 17.57 -2.71 -22.74
N LEU A 621 17.16 -3.20 -23.89
CA LEU A 621 15.85 -3.81 -24.12
C LEU A 621 16.03 -5.32 -24.27
N LEU A 622 15.32 -6.11 -23.47
CA LEU A 622 15.15 -7.55 -23.73
C LEU A 622 14.06 -7.69 -24.80
N GLU A 623 14.47 -7.96 -26.05
CA GLU A 623 13.59 -7.86 -27.22
C GLU A 623 12.40 -8.82 -27.14
N GLU A 624 12.59 -10.03 -26.59
CA GLU A 624 11.51 -11.02 -26.46
C GLU A 624 10.47 -10.69 -25.38
N LEU A 625 10.83 -9.83 -24.42
CA LEU A 625 9.98 -9.50 -23.28
C LEU A 625 9.44 -8.07 -23.31
N GLY A 626 9.99 -7.20 -24.17
CA GLY A 626 9.67 -5.76 -24.15
C GLY A 626 10.13 -5.05 -22.87
N LEU A 627 11.10 -5.62 -22.13
CA LEU A 627 11.55 -5.07 -20.84
C LEU A 627 12.79 -4.20 -20.99
N GLU A 628 12.70 -2.95 -20.54
CA GLU A 628 13.81 -2.00 -20.49
C GLU A 628 14.52 -2.05 -19.12
N LEU A 629 15.82 -2.39 -19.11
CA LEU A 629 16.58 -2.63 -17.88
C LEU A 629 17.95 -1.95 -17.91
N PRO A 630 18.43 -1.41 -16.77
CA PRO A 630 19.78 -0.88 -16.69
C PRO A 630 20.81 -2.02 -16.76
N HIS A 631 21.89 -1.81 -17.52
CA HIS A 631 23.01 -2.73 -17.59
C HIS A 631 24.34 -1.98 -17.59
N ARG A 632 25.31 -2.49 -16.83
CA ARG A 632 26.67 -1.93 -16.79
C ARG A 632 27.58 -2.78 -17.66
N PHE A 633 28.19 -2.17 -18.65
CA PHE A 633 29.05 -2.85 -19.62
C PHE A 633 30.50 -2.92 -19.13
N GLU A 634 31.13 -4.06 -19.35
CA GLU A 634 32.58 -4.26 -19.08
C GLU A 634 33.44 -4.03 -20.34
N ARG A 635 32.80 -3.85 -21.49
CA ARG A 635 33.41 -3.62 -22.80
C ARG A 635 32.79 -2.39 -23.45
N SER A 636 33.48 -1.85 -24.47
CA SER A 636 32.90 -0.83 -25.34
C SER A 636 31.73 -1.40 -26.14
N VAL A 637 30.62 -0.68 -26.15
CA VAL A 637 29.41 -0.97 -26.93
C VAL A 637 28.91 0.30 -27.60
N SER A 638 28.18 0.14 -28.70
CA SER A 638 27.49 1.22 -29.40
C SER A 638 25.97 1.09 -29.24
N LEU A 639 25.25 2.20 -29.44
CA LEU A 639 23.80 2.16 -29.49
C LEU A 639 23.33 1.27 -30.64
N GLY A 640 22.37 0.39 -30.37
CA GLY A 640 21.87 -0.62 -31.28
C GLY A 640 22.69 -1.90 -31.36
N ASP A 641 23.79 -2.02 -30.62
CA ASP A 641 24.47 -3.30 -30.47
C ASP A 641 23.51 -4.34 -29.87
N ARG A 642 23.57 -5.54 -30.44
CA ARG A 642 22.82 -6.71 -29.98
C ARG A 642 23.76 -7.72 -29.35
N PHE A 643 23.36 -8.28 -28.22
CA PHE A 643 24.15 -9.27 -27.48
C PHE A 643 23.27 -10.13 -26.59
N GLN A 644 23.79 -11.26 -26.14
CA GLN A 644 23.07 -12.19 -25.29
C GLN A 644 23.40 -11.95 -23.82
N VAL A 645 22.37 -11.99 -22.97
CA VAL A 645 22.48 -11.83 -21.53
C VAL A 645 21.79 -12.95 -20.79
N GLN A 646 22.36 -13.34 -19.65
CA GLN A 646 21.74 -14.24 -18.70
C GLN A 646 21.66 -13.56 -17.34
N VAL A 647 20.56 -13.77 -16.61
CA VAL A 647 20.38 -13.17 -15.27
C VAL A 647 21.37 -13.82 -14.29
N SER A 648 22.30 -13.03 -13.77
CA SER A 648 23.27 -13.50 -12.76
C SER A 648 22.80 -13.28 -11.33
N ARG A 649 22.00 -12.25 -11.11
CA ARG A 649 21.44 -11.87 -9.81
C ARG A 649 20.19 -11.02 -10.04
N SER A 650 19.11 -11.35 -9.35
CA SER A 650 17.88 -10.55 -9.31
C SER A 650 17.34 -10.55 -7.88
N ASP A 651 17.05 -9.37 -7.35
CA ASP A 651 16.38 -9.17 -6.07
C ASP A 651 15.25 -8.14 -6.25
N PRO A 652 13.99 -8.60 -6.41
CA PRO A 652 12.85 -7.73 -6.65
C PRO A 652 12.58 -6.74 -5.51
N HIS A 653 12.79 -7.15 -4.26
CA HIS A 653 12.54 -6.31 -3.07
C HIS A 653 13.57 -5.16 -2.97
N ARG A 654 14.78 -5.36 -3.50
CA ARG A 654 15.84 -4.35 -3.55
C ARG A 654 15.93 -3.60 -4.88
N ASP A 655 15.02 -3.87 -5.83
CA ASP A 655 15.08 -3.37 -7.21
C ASP A 655 16.46 -3.60 -7.88
N GLU A 656 17.07 -4.77 -7.62
CA GLU A 656 18.40 -5.11 -8.14
C GLU A 656 18.31 -6.14 -9.26
N ILE A 657 19.00 -5.88 -10.37
CA ILE A 657 19.21 -6.83 -11.47
C ILE A 657 20.64 -6.74 -11.97
N ARG A 658 21.26 -7.88 -12.24
CA ARG A 658 22.58 -7.97 -12.89
C ARG A 658 22.57 -9.08 -13.91
N PHE A 659 23.16 -8.78 -15.06
CA PHE A 659 23.30 -9.71 -16.15
C PHE A 659 24.76 -10.13 -16.32
N ARG A 660 24.97 -11.37 -16.73
CA ARG A 660 26.22 -11.86 -17.30
C ARG A 660 26.10 -11.80 -18.82
N GLU A 661 27.04 -11.12 -19.47
CA GLU A 661 27.18 -11.14 -20.93
C GLU A 661 27.71 -12.50 -21.38
N LEU A 662 27.04 -13.13 -22.35
CA LEU A 662 27.50 -14.37 -22.94
C LEU A 662 28.33 -14.06 -24.20
N SER A 663 29.58 -14.51 -24.21
CA SER A 663 30.49 -14.30 -25.34
C SER A 663 30.20 -15.31 -26.44
N GLY A 664 29.47 -14.90 -27.47
CA GLY A 664 29.25 -15.70 -28.67
C GLY A 664 28.09 -15.16 -29.50
N PHE A 665 28.41 -14.60 -30.67
CA PHE A 665 27.55 -13.95 -31.68
C PHE A 665 27.53 -12.42 -31.66
N VAL A 666 28.51 -11.84 -32.35
CA VAL A 666 28.31 -10.59 -33.08
C VAL A 666 27.54 -10.96 -34.34
N SER A 667 26.22 -10.84 -34.33
CA SER A 667 25.42 -10.99 -35.55
C SER A 667 25.61 -9.73 -36.41
N SER A 668 26.46 -9.87 -37.41
CA SER A 668 26.52 -8.99 -38.57
C SER A 668 25.25 -9.15 -39.40
N GLN A 669 24.20 -8.38 -39.13
CA GLN A 669 23.16 -8.09 -40.13
C GLN A 669 22.70 -6.65 -40.00
N ALA A 670 23.46 -5.76 -40.66
CA ALA A 670 22.91 -4.57 -41.27
C ALA A 670 22.47 -4.97 -42.69
N SER A 671 21.16 -4.94 -42.94
CA SER A 671 20.56 -4.84 -44.27
C SER A 671 19.22 -4.14 -44.14
#